data_AF-A0A9Q5HZS1-F1
#
_entry.id   AF-A0A9Q5HZS1-F1
#
_cell.length_a   1.000
_cell.length_b   1.000
_cell.length_c   1.000
_cell.angle_alpha   90.00
_cell.angle_beta   90.00
_cell.angle_gamma   90.00
#
_symmetry.space_group_name_H-M   'P 1'
#
loop_
_entity.id
_entity.type
_entity.pdbx_description
1 polymer ?
#
loop_
_entity_poly.entity_id
_entity_poly.type
_entity_poly.pdbx_seq_one_letter_code
_entity_poly.pdbx_strand_id
1 'polypeptide(L)'
;MLPHELPLDAFFMILMLFGEFDIYNYLKASPAKPLYLDAVSSLSGDKQDWEYLHNTVIKNRSFPVPSNLRCTDEVEVQDIASWFIHSVVLYKEYRTQNTKLYARKIDIKSDLRVTWLKLFLGSWCLIAAANDNESELSLWEIPSNRQIRLASRKYLDAPVLDGEVDYCDSEGRCAITVGATKPYILVLELSQTSRHVSLQQLAHIPGASYVTYFRRDLVGFASRDGDDTYPYIADWRTGETCCLRFPHTNPHLNCPLPIEPCKAITVKDGFVFALHVNTVEIFGVPDGILGTSLGDSMKLLRHISTLPLSRSAACGSFLGFTQCQTEWSMSMIRLIYQDGESKLRRATILYNCNSRSTRSFSIHERIMRQAPDDRILHFWRIGSTGRTIVGLISSFDFWQKPTAIFAPVNVTNQDGAATEPDANDVMVSDEVFPLPELTSCMDFDDGHGLLLTGSTTGNVLLASVLEESIITTDSISKLSSSVPCGTGREKLHDTPISLDLPLFYNVRKEYTTRDELPQEILLRAGSQWSDSRIDPMPIEDWSNDWSRFKRIWRWVLPLSRWGPLDRDFLSVTLRSRLHTVGEIIPVLYRVTNHDEVVFRIGQRLYYSNQEPKDEEGQVIDVSAIDEYGLLGVLPLSYDNFSNLRTWGVATGKIHQTTIAYWSYESSARAKIETKSKEEPNAYSGEGWPCYVDGGDTWRWGD
;
A
#
# COMPACT_ATOMS: atom_id res chain seq x y z
N MET A 1 -42.48 -19.86 2.05
CA MET A 1 -43.01 -19.61 0.70
C MET A 1 -41.82 -19.41 -0.22
N LEU A 2 -41.45 -20.43 -0.99
CA LEU A 2 -40.45 -20.30 -2.05
C LEU A 2 -41.08 -19.45 -3.17
N PRO A 3 -40.46 -18.34 -3.61
CA PRO A 3 -40.99 -17.60 -4.74
C PRO A 3 -40.84 -18.45 -6.00
N HIS A 4 -41.78 -18.27 -6.94
CA HIS A 4 -41.87 -18.78 -8.31
C HIS A 4 -40.79 -19.77 -8.79
N GLU A 5 -41.23 -20.91 -9.29
CA GLU A 5 -40.45 -21.89 -10.06
C GLU A 5 -39.41 -21.18 -10.94
N LEU A 6 -38.12 -21.34 -10.62
CA LEU A 6 -37.04 -21.00 -11.54
C LEU A 6 -37.36 -21.67 -12.89
N PRO A 7 -37.28 -20.95 -14.03
CA PRO A 7 -37.38 -21.58 -15.33
C PRO A 7 -36.47 -22.81 -15.34
N LEU A 8 -36.98 -23.94 -15.82
CA LEU A 8 -36.25 -25.22 -15.82
C LEU A 8 -34.83 -25.04 -16.40
N ASP A 9 -34.70 -24.16 -17.39
CA ASP A 9 -33.46 -23.80 -18.08
C ASP A 9 -32.46 -23.06 -17.17
N ALA A 10 -32.92 -22.17 -16.29
CA ALA A 10 -32.08 -21.50 -15.28
C ALA A 10 -31.65 -22.46 -14.17
N PHE A 11 -32.52 -23.39 -13.77
CA PHE A 11 -32.21 -24.45 -12.82
C PHE A 11 -31.18 -25.46 -13.39
N PHE A 12 -31.32 -25.84 -14.66
CA PHE A 12 -30.32 -26.61 -15.40
C PHE A 12 -29.00 -25.84 -15.52
N MET A 13 -29.03 -24.52 -15.77
CA MET A 13 -27.82 -23.69 -15.81
C MET A 13 -27.06 -23.70 -14.47
N ILE A 14 -27.79 -23.55 -13.36
CA ILE A 14 -27.21 -23.59 -12.01
C ILE A 14 -26.68 -25.00 -11.67
N LEU A 15 -27.39 -26.06 -12.04
CA LEU A 15 -26.93 -27.44 -11.86
C LEU A 15 -25.73 -27.80 -12.74
N MET A 16 -25.65 -27.26 -13.96
CA MET A 16 -24.51 -27.50 -14.86
C MET A 16 -23.28 -26.64 -14.55
N LEU A 17 -23.45 -25.49 -13.89
CA LEU A 17 -22.33 -24.64 -13.46
C LEU A 17 -21.79 -25.04 -12.07
N PHE A 18 -22.60 -25.72 -11.25
CA PHE A 18 -22.26 -26.03 -9.85
C PHE A 18 -22.38 -27.50 -9.44
N GLY A 19 -22.81 -28.41 -10.33
CA GLY A 19 -22.85 -29.87 -10.14
C GLY A 19 -21.82 -30.64 -10.97
N GLU A 20 -21.79 -31.98 -10.84
CA GLU A 20 -20.85 -32.93 -11.49
C GLU A 20 -20.76 -32.86 -13.03
N PHE A 21 -21.62 -32.10 -13.70
CA PHE A 21 -21.48 -31.82 -15.13
C PHE A 21 -20.41 -30.77 -15.34
N ASP A 22 -19.22 -31.23 -15.70
CA ASP A 22 -18.06 -30.39 -15.96
C ASP A 22 -18.23 -29.66 -17.31
N ILE A 23 -19.14 -28.67 -17.34
CA ILE A 23 -19.26 -27.70 -18.44
C ILE A 23 -17.89 -27.13 -18.73
N TYR A 24 -17.01 -26.94 -17.74
CA TYR A 24 -15.65 -26.50 -18.02
C TYR A 24 -14.83 -27.52 -18.79
N ASN A 25 -14.91 -28.83 -18.52
CA ASN A 25 -14.25 -29.82 -19.38
C ASN A 25 -14.89 -29.88 -20.76
N TYR A 26 -16.21 -29.68 -20.89
CA TYR A 26 -16.88 -29.54 -22.18
C TYR A 26 -16.41 -28.27 -22.93
N LEU A 27 -16.28 -27.15 -22.23
CA LEU A 27 -15.82 -25.87 -22.75
C LEU A 27 -14.33 -25.98 -23.13
N LYS A 28 -13.47 -26.52 -22.26
CA LYS A 28 -12.02 -26.67 -22.46
C LYS A 28 -11.65 -27.70 -23.54
N ALA A 29 -12.47 -28.75 -23.73
CA ALA A 29 -12.25 -29.77 -24.74
C ALA A 29 -12.73 -29.37 -26.15
N SER A 30 -13.52 -28.30 -26.28
CA SER A 30 -13.99 -27.82 -27.58
C SER A 30 -12.99 -26.83 -28.19
N PRO A 31 -12.33 -27.14 -29.33
CA PRO A 31 -11.38 -26.24 -29.98
C PRO A 31 -12.06 -25.06 -30.72
N ALA A 32 -13.38 -24.90 -30.61
CA ALA A 32 -14.16 -23.89 -31.32
C ALA A 32 -14.74 -22.83 -30.36
N LYS A 33 -13.89 -21.87 -29.98
CA LYS A 33 -14.21 -20.70 -29.12
C LYS A 33 -15.39 -19.81 -29.56
N PRO A 34 -15.75 -19.63 -30.85
CA PRO A 34 -16.91 -18.83 -31.24
C PRO A 34 -18.26 -19.45 -30.79
N LEU A 35 -18.30 -20.77 -30.57
CA LEU A 35 -19.54 -21.48 -30.26
C LEU A 35 -20.04 -21.27 -28.82
N TYR A 36 -19.27 -20.66 -27.92
CA TYR A 36 -19.73 -20.45 -26.52
C TYR A 36 -20.77 -19.35 -26.41
N LEU A 37 -20.51 -18.21 -27.05
CA LEU A 37 -21.48 -17.13 -27.13
C LEU A 37 -22.73 -17.60 -27.89
N ASP A 38 -22.56 -18.43 -28.92
CA ASP A 38 -23.68 -19.02 -29.67
C ASP A 38 -24.48 -20.03 -28.83
N ALA A 39 -23.82 -20.91 -28.08
CA ALA A 39 -24.49 -21.86 -27.19
C ALA A 39 -25.19 -21.15 -26.02
N VAL A 40 -24.55 -20.15 -25.42
CA VAL A 40 -25.13 -19.39 -24.30
C VAL A 40 -26.23 -18.44 -24.76
N SER A 41 -26.09 -17.80 -25.92
CA SER A 41 -27.17 -17.00 -26.52
C SER A 41 -28.36 -17.85 -26.96
N SER A 42 -28.17 -19.16 -27.16
CA SER A 42 -29.26 -20.11 -27.38
C SER A 42 -29.96 -20.60 -26.10
N LEU A 43 -29.38 -20.37 -24.90
CA LEU A 43 -29.95 -20.84 -23.62
C LEU A 43 -31.08 -19.96 -23.08
N SER A 44 -30.95 -18.63 -23.19
CA SER A 44 -32.05 -17.70 -22.94
C SER A 44 -31.74 -16.37 -23.64
N GLY A 45 -32.65 -15.95 -24.51
CA GLY A 45 -32.63 -14.61 -25.11
C GLY A 45 -33.24 -13.54 -24.20
N ASP A 46 -33.70 -13.90 -23.00
CA ASP A 46 -34.31 -12.98 -22.06
C ASP A 46 -33.25 -12.26 -21.21
N LYS A 47 -33.23 -10.94 -21.31
CA LYS A 47 -32.34 -10.06 -20.54
C LYS A 47 -32.59 -10.16 -19.03
N GLN A 48 -33.83 -10.37 -18.60
CA GLN A 48 -34.20 -10.43 -17.18
C GLN A 48 -33.60 -11.65 -16.48
N ASP A 49 -33.50 -12.78 -17.17
CA ASP A 49 -32.86 -13.99 -16.64
C ASP A 49 -31.36 -13.75 -16.37
N TRP A 50 -30.67 -13.09 -17.30
CA TRP A 50 -29.26 -12.76 -17.15
C TRP A 50 -28.99 -11.73 -16.07
N GLU A 51 -29.83 -10.70 -15.97
CA GLU A 51 -29.77 -9.74 -14.87
C GLU A 51 -30.01 -10.41 -13.51
N TYR A 52 -30.98 -11.34 -13.44
CA TYR A 52 -31.26 -12.12 -12.25
C TYR A 52 -30.06 -12.99 -11.87
N LEU A 53 -29.45 -13.71 -12.81
CA LEU A 53 -28.27 -14.54 -12.58
C LEU A 53 -27.06 -13.70 -12.16
N HIS A 54 -26.80 -12.58 -12.83
CA HIS A 54 -25.74 -11.66 -12.46
C HIS A 54 -25.95 -11.12 -11.03
N ASN A 55 -27.15 -10.63 -10.70
CA ASN A 55 -27.41 -10.09 -9.37
C ASN A 55 -27.43 -11.17 -8.28
N THR A 56 -27.93 -12.36 -8.57
CA THR A 56 -28.16 -13.41 -7.55
C THR A 56 -26.98 -14.34 -7.37
N VAL A 57 -26.22 -14.65 -8.44
CA VAL A 57 -25.09 -15.58 -8.36
C VAL A 57 -23.80 -14.82 -8.15
N ILE A 58 -23.50 -13.84 -9.00
CA ILE A 58 -22.21 -13.15 -9.00
C ILE A 58 -22.05 -12.29 -7.73
N LYS A 59 -23.05 -11.46 -7.40
CA LYS A 59 -22.98 -10.61 -6.20
C LYS A 59 -23.03 -11.41 -4.90
N ASN A 60 -23.91 -12.41 -4.79
CA ASN A 60 -24.03 -13.19 -3.54
C ASN A 60 -22.84 -14.12 -3.31
N ARG A 61 -22.25 -14.69 -4.38
CA ARG A 61 -21.06 -15.55 -4.26
C ARG A 61 -19.75 -14.77 -4.31
N SER A 62 -19.82 -13.44 -4.32
CA SER A 62 -18.63 -12.58 -4.29
C SER A 62 -17.65 -12.85 -5.44
N PHE A 63 -18.17 -13.14 -6.64
CA PHE A 63 -17.32 -13.34 -7.81
C PHE A 63 -16.65 -12.02 -8.20
N PRO A 64 -15.41 -12.05 -8.74
CA PRO A 64 -14.77 -10.85 -9.24
C PRO A 64 -15.51 -10.35 -10.47
N VAL A 65 -15.87 -9.06 -10.46
CA VAL A 65 -16.57 -8.40 -11.57
C VAL A 65 -15.88 -7.07 -11.83
N PRO A 66 -15.53 -6.76 -13.08
CA PRO A 66 -15.01 -5.44 -13.43
C PRO A 66 -15.80 -4.29 -12.83
N SER A 67 -15.09 -3.31 -12.27
CA SER A 67 -15.70 -2.15 -11.63
C SER A 67 -16.29 -1.13 -12.61
N ASN A 68 -15.99 -1.27 -13.90
CA ASN A 68 -16.31 -0.30 -14.94
C ASN A 68 -17.34 -0.80 -15.97
N LEU A 69 -18.10 -1.84 -15.65
CA LEU A 69 -19.23 -2.28 -16.47
C LEU A 69 -20.30 -1.17 -16.53
N ARG A 70 -20.97 -1.05 -17.68
CA ARG A 70 -22.10 -0.12 -17.84
C ARG A 70 -23.32 -0.61 -17.05
N CYS A 71 -24.32 0.25 -16.91
CA CYS A 71 -25.59 -0.14 -16.30
C CYS A 71 -26.24 -1.27 -17.14
N THR A 72 -26.83 -2.27 -16.47
CA THR A 72 -27.55 -3.37 -17.13
C THR A 72 -28.65 -2.84 -18.05
N ASP A 73 -29.29 -1.74 -17.67
CA ASP A 73 -30.36 -1.10 -18.45
C ASP A 73 -29.88 -0.60 -19.82
N GLU A 74 -28.59 -0.28 -19.96
CA GLU A 74 -28.00 0.35 -21.16
C GLU A 74 -27.29 -0.61 -22.11
N VAL A 75 -27.20 -1.89 -21.74
CA VAL A 75 -26.45 -2.90 -22.50
C VAL A 75 -27.36 -3.99 -23.05
N GLU A 76 -26.87 -4.71 -24.05
CA GLU A 76 -27.61 -5.81 -24.65
C GLU A 76 -27.48 -7.09 -23.80
N VAL A 77 -28.37 -8.06 -24.03
CA VAL A 77 -28.37 -9.33 -23.30
C VAL A 77 -27.04 -10.08 -23.44
N GLN A 78 -26.39 -10.00 -24.61
CA GLN A 78 -25.10 -10.63 -24.88
C GLN A 78 -23.98 -10.03 -24.02
N ASP A 79 -24.06 -8.74 -23.69
CA ASP A 79 -23.09 -8.07 -22.85
C ASP A 79 -23.17 -8.61 -21.43
N ILE A 80 -24.38 -8.69 -20.86
CA ILE A 80 -24.61 -9.21 -19.50
C ILE A 80 -24.19 -10.68 -19.40
N ALA A 81 -24.51 -11.48 -20.43
CA ALA A 81 -24.05 -12.86 -20.52
C ALA A 81 -22.51 -12.94 -20.54
N SER A 82 -21.84 -12.08 -21.30
CA SER A 82 -20.36 -12.03 -21.34
C SER A 82 -19.76 -11.71 -19.97
N TRP A 83 -20.36 -10.79 -19.20
CA TRP A 83 -19.91 -10.44 -17.85
C TRP A 83 -20.02 -11.60 -16.89
N PHE A 84 -21.14 -12.33 -16.96
CA PHE A 84 -21.37 -13.51 -16.14
C PHE A 84 -20.34 -14.60 -16.46
N ILE A 85 -20.15 -14.93 -17.74
CA ILE A 85 -19.18 -15.94 -18.18
C ILE A 85 -17.78 -15.54 -17.75
N HIS A 86 -17.38 -14.29 -18.00
CA HIS A 86 -16.08 -13.75 -17.60
C HIS A 86 -15.83 -13.95 -16.10
N SER A 87 -16.78 -13.56 -15.27
CA SER A 87 -16.68 -13.65 -13.81
C SER A 87 -16.55 -15.10 -13.33
N VAL A 88 -17.32 -16.03 -13.92
CA VAL A 88 -17.27 -17.46 -13.60
C VAL A 88 -15.93 -18.08 -14.00
N VAL A 89 -15.48 -17.83 -15.23
CA VAL A 89 -14.21 -18.36 -15.75
C VAL A 89 -13.06 -17.84 -14.91
N LEU A 90 -13.03 -16.53 -14.63
CA LEU A 90 -11.99 -15.91 -13.85
C LEU A 90 -11.96 -16.43 -12.40
N TYR A 91 -13.12 -16.57 -11.77
CA TYR A 91 -13.25 -17.17 -10.43
C TYR A 91 -12.68 -18.61 -10.37
N LYS A 92 -12.85 -19.38 -11.45
CA LYS A 92 -12.31 -20.73 -11.57
C LYS A 92 -10.80 -20.74 -11.80
N GLU A 93 -10.29 -19.88 -12.67
CA GLU A 93 -8.84 -19.77 -12.91
C GLU A 93 -8.11 -19.33 -11.63
N TYR A 94 -8.68 -18.42 -10.83
CA TYR A 94 -8.14 -18.09 -9.50
C TYR A 94 -8.09 -19.25 -8.50
N ARG A 95 -8.80 -20.36 -8.77
CA ARG A 95 -8.82 -21.58 -7.96
C ARG A 95 -8.04 -22.74 -8.59
N THR A 96 -7.48 -22.54 -9.78
CA THR A 96 -6.80 -23.60 -10.53
C THR A 96 -5.30 -23.56 -10.24
N GLN A 97 -4.77 -24.63 -9.64
CA GLN A 97 -3.33 -24.73 -9.35
C GLN A 97 -2.49 -24.64 -10.63
N ASN A 98 -1.37 -23.92 -10.54
CA ASN A 98 -0.45 -23.65 -11.64
C ASN A 98 -1.13 -22.98 -12.85
N THR A 99 -2.07 -22.08 -12.58
CA THR A 99 -2.68 -21.25 -13.63
C THR A 99 -1.59 -20.54 -14.43
N LYS A 100 -1.69 -20.62 -15.76
CA LYS A 100 -0.76 -19.98 -16.68
C LYS A 100 -1.15 -18.52 -16.85
N LEU A 101 -0.18 -17.62 -16.70
CA LEU A 101 -0.37 -16.21 -17.03
C LEU A 101 0.03 -15.93 -18.47
N TYR A 102 -0.78 -15.12 -19.14
CA TYR A 102 -0.54 -14.64 -20.50
C TYR A 102 0.08 -13.27 -20.44
N ALA A 103 1.38 -13.23 -20.59
CA ALA A 103 2.15 -12.03 -20.31
C ALA A 103 2.63 -11.31 -21.54
N ARG A 104 2.68 -9.98 -21.43
CA ARG A 104 3.08 -9.08 -22.50
C ARG A 104 3.99 -8.01 -21.92
N LYS A 105 5.08 -7.76 -22.61
CA LYS A 105 5.97 -6.66 -22.28
C LYS A 105 5.37 -5.35 -22.79
N ILE A 106 5.44 -4.31 -21.97
CA ILE A 106 5.19 -2.93 -22.40
C ILE A 106 6.56 -2.30 -22.60
N ASP A 107 6.86 -1.90 -23.84
CA ASP A 107 8.14 -1.32 -24.20
C ASP A 107 8.19 0.15 -23.79
N ILE A 108 8.74 0.40 -22.60
CA ILE A 108 9.14 1.75 -22.18
C ILE A 108 10.59 2.02 -22.61
N LYS A 109 11.00 3.28 -22.54
CA LYS A 109 12.37 3.69 -22.87
C LYS A 109 13.37 2.95 -21.97
N SER A 110 14.39 2.33 -22.58
CA SER A 110 15.25 1.33 -21.90
C SER A 110 16.14 1.86 -20.78
N ASP A 111 16.32 3.18 -20.68
CA ASP A 111 17.13 3.86 -19.67
C ASP A 111 16.31 4.38 -18.48
N LEU A 112 14.99 4.18 -18.48
CA LEU A 112 14.10 4.60 -17.41
C LEU A 112 13.82 3.47 -16.42
N ARG A 113 13.76 3.79 -15.14
CA ARG A 113 13.37 2.85 -14.08
C ARG A 113 11.90 3.08 -13.74
N VAL A 114 11.10 2.02 -13.62
CA VAL A 114 9.68 2.17 -13.27
C VAL A 114 9.57 2.51 -11.79
N THR A 115 9.00 3.67 -11.47
CA THR A 115 8.86 4.14 -10.07
C THR A 115 7.46 3.90 -9.53
N TRP A 116 6.44 3.96 -10.40
CA TRP A 116 5.06 3.75 -10.03
C TRP A 116 4.23 3.29 -11.23
N LEU A 117 3.19 2.51 -10.98
CA LEU A 117 2.23 2.08 -11.98
C LEU A 117 0.87 1.84 -11.33
N LYS A 118 -0.20 1.99 -12.13
CA LYS A 118 -1.56 1.57 -11.75
C LYS A 118 -2.32 1.06 -12.97
N LEU A 119 -3.10 0.01 -12.76
CA LEU A 119 -4.16 -0.42 -13.67
C LEU A 119 -5.38 0.48 -13.47
N PHE A 120 -6.07 0.75 -14.57
CA PHE A 120 -7.17 1.68 -14.58
C PHE A 120 -8.27 1.18 -15.53
N LEU A 121 -9.45 0.89 -14.98
CA LEU A 121 -10.63 0.42 -15.75
C LEU A 121 -10.40 -0.85 -16.58
N GLY A 122 -9.44 -1.69 -16.22
CA GLY A 122 -9.01 -2.87 -17.00
C GLY A 122 -8.56 -2.62 -18.45
N SER A 123 -8.67 -1.38 -18.93
CA SER A 123 -8.44 -0.99 -20.33
C SER A 123 -7.32 0.03 -20.45
N TRP A 124 -6.83 0.54 -19.32
CA TRP A 124 -5.78 1.53 -19.27
C TRP A 124 -4.76 1.15 -18.21
N CYS A 125 -3.51 1.56 -18.41
CA CYS A 125 -2.55 1.63 -17.33
C CYS A 125 -1.74 2.92 -17.38
N LEU A 126 -1.43 3.41 -16.19
CA LEU A 126 -0.52 4.52 -15.98
C LEU A 126 0.83 3.96 -15.55
N ILE A 127 1.90 4.46 -16.17
CA ILE A 127 3.27 4.06 -15.86
C ILE A 127 4.09 5.33 -15.69
N ALA A 128 4.63 5.50 -14.49
CA ALA A 128 5.64 6.50 -14.19
C ALA A 128 7.02 5.84 -14.19
N ALA A 129 7.95 6.42 -14.95
CA ALA A 129 9.32 5.95 -15.02
C ALA A 129 10.29 7.14 -15.02
N ALA A 130 11.46 6.98 -14.41
CA ALA A 130 12.41 8.07 -14.27
C ALA A 130 13.87 7.58 -14.27
N ASN A 131 14.77 8.48 -14.62
CA ASN A 131 16.21 8.38 -14.40
C ASN A 131 16.75 9.73 -13.93
N ASP A 132 18.07 9.89 -13.90
CA ASP A 132 18.72 11.11 -13.41
C ASP A 132 18.52 12.36 -14.29
N ASN A 133 17.90 12.20 -15.46
CA ASN A 133 17.75 13.26 -16.47
C ASN A 133 16.30 13.60 -16.80
N GLU A 134 15.40 12.62 -16.74
CA GLU A 134 13.98 12.83 -17.06
C GLU A 134 13.05 11.97 -16.18
N SER A 135 11.81 12.44 -16.05
CA SER A 135 10.71 11.71 -15.41
C SER A 135 9.51 11.74 -16.33
N GLU A 136 9.09 10.56 -16.77
CA GLU A 136 8.00 10.33 -17.70
C GLU A 136 6.78 9.75 -16.96
N LEU A 137 5.60 10.29 -17.27
CA LEU A 137 4.31 9.70 -16.96
C LEU A 137 3.61 9.35 -18.28
N SER A 138 3.36 8.06 -18.48
CA SER A 138 2.79 7.52 -19.70
C SER A 138 1.46 6.82 -19.44
N LEU A 139 0.50 7.02 -20.33
CA LEU A 139 -0.81 6.38 -20.33
C LEU A 139 -0.88 5.42 -21.50
N TRP A 140 -1.22 4.17 -21.23
CA TRP A 140 -1.29 3.10 -22.20
C TRP A 140 -2.69 2.52 -22.26
N GLU A 141 -3.16 2.23 -23.47
CA GLU A 141 -4.37 1.50 -23.75
C GLU A 141 -4.08 0.00 -23.77
N ILE A 142 -4.93 -0.78 -23.11
CA ILE A 142 -4.93 -2.24 -23.06
C ILE A 142 -6.13 -2.73 -23.88
N PRO A 143 -6.01 -2.85 -25.21
CA PRO A 143 -7.13 -3.29 -26.03
C PRO A 143 -7.33 -4.82 -25.91
N SER A 144 -8.57 -5.25 -26.17
CA SER A 144 -8.94 -6.66 -26.24
C SER A 144 -8.16 -7.44 -27.30
N ASN A 145 -7.77 -6.78 -28.40
CA ASN A 145 -7.00 -7.35 -29.52
C ASN A 145 -5.49 -7.53 -29.24
N ARG A 146 -5.10 -7.40 -27.96
CA ARG A 146 -3.79 -7.74 -27.40
C ARG A 146 -2.63 -6.79 -27.68
N GLN A 147 -2.73 -5.85 -28.60
CA GLN A 147 -1.64 -4.91 -28.90
C GLN A 147 -1.73 -3.67 -28.02
N ILE A 148 -0.96 -3.64 -26.94
CA ILE A 148 -0.88 -2.48 -26.01
C ILE A 148 -0.35 -1.26 -26.77
N ARG A 149 -0.96 -0.09 -26.57
CA ARG A 149 -0.64 1.14 -27.32
C ARG A 149 -0.41 2.31 -26.37
N LEU A 150 0.63 3.10 -26.63
CA LEU A 150 0.84 4.37 -25.93
C LEU A 150 -0.21 5.38 -26.38
N ALA A 151 -1.00 5.89 -25.46
CA ALA A 151 -2.06 6.85 -25.72
C ALA A 151 -1.62 8.30 -25.46
N SER A 152 -0.91 8.53 -24.36
CA SER A 152 -0.38 9.84 -23.99
C SER A 152 0.94 9.69 -23.25
N ARG A 153 1.84 10.66 -23.44
CA ARG A 153 3.10 10.77 -22.70
C ARG A 153 3.24 12.20 -22.21
N LYS A 154 3.66 12.34 -20.95
CA LYS A 154 3.92 13.61 -20.30
C LYS A 154 5.18 13.52 -19.46
N TYR A 155 5.77 14.67 -19.14
CA TYR A 155 6.98 14.78 -18.35
C TYR A 155 6.73 15.61 -17.10
N LEU A 156 7.39 15.22 -16.01
CA LEU A 156 7.32 15.83 -14.70
C LEU A 156 8.68 16.39 -14.32
N ASP A 157 8.69 17.34 -13.39
CA ASP A 157 9.93 17.92 -12.85
C ASP A 157 10.63 16.99 -11.85
N ALA A 158 10.03 15.88 -11.43
CA ALA A 158 10.70 14.89 -10.59
C ALA A 158 9.99 13.51 -10.67
N PRO A 159 10.64 12.42 -10.22
CA PRO A 159 10.06 11.09 -10.18
C PRO A 159 8.75 11.01 -9.38
N VAL A 160 7.83 10.15 -9.82
CA VAL A 160 6.62 9.81 -9.06
C VAL A 160 6.97 8.81 -7.96
N LEU A 161 6.63 9.12 -6.72
CA LEU A 161 6.91 8.28 -5.55
C LEU A 161 5.82 7.24 -5.29
N ASP A 162 4.57 7.68 -5.42
CA ASP A 162 3.37 6.91 -5.17
C ASP A 162 2.17 7.64 -5.79
N GLY A 163 1.00 7.03 -5.65
CA GLY A 163 -0.24 7.59 -6.14
C GLY A 163 -1.38 6.59 -6.05
N GLU A 164 -2.58 7.14 -6.08
CA GLU A 164 -3.83 6.39 -6.11
C GLU A 164 -4.71 6.82 -7.29
N VAL A 165 -5.49 5.87 -7.78
CA VAL A 165 -6.45 6.10 -8.87
C VAL A 165 -7.86 6.06 -8.31
N ASP A 166 -8.72 6.92 -8.82
CA ASP A 166 -10.14 6.88 -8.53
C ASP A 166 -10.93 6.82 -9.83
N TYR A 167 -11.99 6.02 -9.79
CA TYR A 167 -12.98 5.98 -10.84
C TYR A 167 -14.35 6.14 -10.22
N CYS A 168 -14.87 7.35 -10.33
CA CYS A 168 -16.19 7.70 -9.88
C CYS A 168 -16.92 8.40 -11.04
N ASP A 169 -18.19 8.08 -11.23
CA ASP A 169 -19.07 8.80 -12.15
C ASP A 169 -18.54 8.88 -13.61
N SER A 170 -17.90 7.80 -14.08
CA SER A 170 -17.29 7.73 -15.43
C SER A 170 -16.12 8.67 -15.67
N GLU A 171 -15.57 9.27 -14.62
CA GLU A 171 -14.40 10.13 -14.66
C GLU A 171 -13.20 9.37 -14.11
N GLY A 172 -12.14 9.29 -14.91
CA GLY A 172 -10.90 8.67 -14.48
C GLY A 172 -9.93 9.70 -13.94
N ARG A 173 -9.58 9.57 -12.67
CA ARG A 173 -8.66 10.50 -12.02
C ARG A 173 -7.54 9.75 -11.33
N CYS A 174 -6.42 10.42 -11.12
CA CYS A 174 -5.39 9.95 -10.23
C CYS A 174 -4.80 11.10 -9.41
N ALA A 175 -4.34 10.77 -8.21
CA ALA A 175 -3.53 11.65 -7.38
C ALA A 175 -2.16 11.00 -7.24
N ILE A 176 -1.09 11.70 -7.65
CA ILE A 176 0.28 11.19 -7.63
C ILE A 176 1.19 12.10 -6.80
N THR A 177 2.09 11.52 -6.02
CA THR A 177 3.15 12.27 -5.34
C THR A 177 4.35 12.44 -6.27
N VAL A 178 4.73 13.68 -6.51
CA VAL A 178 5.95 14.04 -7.27
C VAL A 178 7.07 14.37 -6.30
N GLY A 179 8.17 13.63 -6.40
CA GLY A 179 9.33 13.65 -5.50
C GLY A 179 10.32 14.78 -5.75
N ALA A 180 9.85 16.01 -5.96
CA ALA A 180 10.72 17.16 -6.20
C ALA A 180 11.53 17.55 -4.95
N THR A 181 12.36 18.61 -5.04
CA THR A 181 13.05 19.19 -3.87
C THR A 181 12.06 19.51 -2.76
N LYS A 182 10.88 20.04 -3.13
CA LYS A 182 9.71 20.15 -2.25
C LYS A 182 8.63 19.24 -2.82
N PRO A 183 8.39 18.07 -2.21
CA PRO A 183 7.36 17.15 -2.69
C PRO A 183 5.99 17.81 -2.81
N TYR A 184 5.20 17.35 -3.76
CA TYR A 184 3.83 17.84 -3.97
C TYR A 184 2.96 16.74 -4.57
N ILE A 185 1.64 16.88 -4.41
CA ILE A 185 0.67 16.00 -5.05
C ILE A 185 0.09 16.68 -6.28
N LEU A 186 0.04 15.96 -7.40
CA LEU A 186 -0.74 16.35 -8.59
C LEU A 186 -2.01 15.52 -8.66
N VAL A 187 -3.13 16.20 -8.90
CA VAL A 187 -4.38 15.55 -9.27
C VAL A 187 -4.55 15.68 -10.77
N LEU A 188 -4.70 14.55 -11.45
CA LEU A 188 -4.81 14.46 -12.90
C LEU A 188 -6.15 13.82 -13.28
N GLU A 189 -6.64 14.18 -14.46
CA GLU A 189 -7.80 13.58 -15.10
C GLU A 189 -7.41 12.94 -16.44
N LEU A 190 -7.95 11.75 -16.67
CA LEU A 190 -7.92 11.06 -17.94
C LEU A 190 -9.14 11.49 -18.73
N SER A 191 -8.89 12.21 -19.82
CA SER A 191 -9.92 12.76 -20.68
C SER A 191 -9.85 12.12 -22.06
N GLN A 192 -11.01 11.84 -22.67
CA GLN A 192 -11.08 11.35 -24.04
C GLN A 192 -11.83 12.36 -24.92
N THR A 193 -11.15 12.91 -25.93
CA THR A 193 -11.72 13.84 -26.91
C THR A 193 -11.55 13.28 -28.31
N SER A 194 -12.66 12.97 -28.99
CA SER A 194 -12.70 12.63 -30.43
C SER A 194 -11.55 11.72 -30.92
N ARG A 195 -11.26 10.64 -30.17
CA ARG A 195 -10.21 9.60 -30.36
C ARG A 195 -8.86 9.82 -29.68
N HIS A 196 -8.59 10.99 -29.12
CA HIS A 196 -7.37 11.23 -28.35
C HIS A 196 -7.66 11.13 -26.86
N VAL A 197 -6.85 10.34 -26.15
CA VAL A 197 -6.86 10.31 -24.69
C VAL A 197 -5.70 11.15 -24.19
N SER A 198 -5.97 12.05 -23.25
CA SER A 198 -4.96 12.97 -22.71
C SER A 198 -5.01 12.99 -21.19
N LEU A 199 -3.84 13.22 -20.60
CA LEU A 199 -3.70 13.51 -19.17
C LEU A 199 -3.75 15.03 -18.98
N GLN A 200 -4.69 15.48 -18.16
CA GLN A 200 -4.87 16.89 -17.82
C GLN A 200 -4.63 17.09 -16.33
N GLN A 201 -3.96 18.19 -15.96
CA GLN A 201 -3.77 18.56 -14.56
C GLN A 201 -5.02 19.28 -14.04
N LEU A 202 -5.62 18.75 -12.98
CA LEU A 202 -6.75 19.37 -12.28
C LEU A 202 -6.29 20.24 -11.10
N ALA A 203 -5.34 19.74 -10.31
CA ALA A 203 -4.95 20.37 -9.06
C ALA A 203 -3.47 20.11 -8.70
N HIS A 204 -2.96 20.92 -7.78
CA HIS A 204 -1.62 20.81 -7.24
C HIS A 204 -1.63 21.15 -5.74
N ILE A 205 -1.15 20.24 -4.90
CA ILE A 205 -1.10 20.37 -3.44
C ILE A 205 0.37 20.45 -3.02
N PRO A 206 0.94 21.66 -2.83
CA PRO A 206 2.35 21.82 -2.48
C PRO A 206 2.67 21.28 -1.08
N GLY A 207 3.86 20.71 -0.94
CA GLY A 207 4.36 20.18 0.33
C GLY A 207 3.77 18.81 0.71
N ALA A 208 2.66 18.40 0.10
CA ALA A 208 2.03 17.12 0.37
C ALA A 208 2.78 15.97 -0.32
N SER A 209 2.86 14.82 0.36
CA SER A 209 3.48 13.61 -0.18
C SER A 209 2.91 12.34 0.45
N TYR A 210 3.12 11.23 -0.24
CA TYR A 210 2.64 9.91 0.15
C TYR A 210 1.13 9.82 0.13
N VAL A 211 0.56 9.83 -1.08
CA VAL A 211 -0.86 9.61 -1.33
C VAL A 211 -1.21 8.22 -0.84
N THR A 212 -2.12 8.15 0.12
CA THR A 212 -2.61 6.90 0.72
C THR A 212 -4.11 6.70 0.51
N TYR A 213 -4.80 7.72 -0.01
CA TYR A 213 -6.21 7.68 -0.34
C TYR A 213 -6.52 8.68 -1.44
N PHE A 214 -7.33 8.28 -2.41
CA PHE A 214 -7.90 9.19 -3.37
C PHE A 214 -9.30 8.73 -3.74
N ARG A 215 -10.29 9.61 -3.55
CA ARG A 215 -11.67 9.35 -3.96
C ARG A 215 -12.43 10.66 -4.13
N ARG A 216 -13.06 10.84 -5.29
CA ARG A 216 -13.78 12.06 -5.69
C ARG A 216 -12.91 13.29 -5.47
N ASP A 217 -13.29 14.11 -4.50
CA ASP A 217 -12.68 15.41 -4.22
C ASP A 217 -11.62 15.33 -3.11
N LEU A 218 -11.46 14.16 -2.49
CA LEU A 218 -10.63 13.97 -1.31
C LEU A 218 -9.32 13.24 -1.64
N VAL A 219 -8.21 13.82 -1.19
CA VAL A 219 -6.88 13.21 -1.21
C VAL A 219 -6.41 13.02 0.23
N GLY A 220 -6.17 11.79 0.66
CA GLY A 220 -5.49 11.49 1.91
C GLY A 220 -4.00 11.25 1.67
N PHE A 221 -3.15 11.83 2.53
CA PHE A 221 -1.70 11.72 2.39
C PHE A 221 -0.97 11.70 3.74
N ALA A 222 0.20 11.06 3.78
CA ALA A 222 0.88 10.74 5.03
C ALA A 222 1.88 11.79 5.51
N SER A 223 2.39 12.67 4.63
CA SER A 223 3.37 13.69 5.03
C SER A 223 3.13 15.04 4.38
N ARG A 224 3.41 16.10 5.14
CA ARG A 224 3.40 17.49 4.67
C ARG A 224 4.71 18.18 5.03
N ASP A 225 5.37 18.80 4.05
CA ASP A 225 6.63 19.53 4.22
C ASP A 225 7.70 18.69 4.94
N GLY A 226 7.72 17.37 4.65
CA GLY A 226 8.61 16.40 5.27
C GLY A 226 8.21 15.97 6.70
N ASP A 227 7.13 16.50 7.27
CA ASP A 227 6.56 16.07 8.54
C ASP A 227 5.53 14.96 8.31
N ASP A 228 5.80 13.76 8.83
CA ASP A 228 4.93 12.58 8.81
C ASP A 228 4.42 12.21 10.22
N THR A 229 4.41 13.17 11.15
CA THR A 229 3.88 12.98 12.51
C THR A 229 2.37 12.74 12.49
N TYR A 230 1.66 13.39 11.58
CA TYR A 230 0.21 13.29 11.43
C TYR A 230 -0.15 13.14 9.95
N PRO A 231 -1.11 12.27 9.60
CA PRO A 231 -1.66 12.23 8.26
C PRO A 231 -2.59 13.42 8.01
N TYR A 232 -2.92 13.64 6.74
CA TYR A 232 -3.78 14.73 6.29
C TYR A 232 -4.84 14.23 5.31
N ILE A 233 -5.95 14.97 5.24
CA ILE A 233 -6.91 14.91 4.14
C ILE A 233 -7.01 16.30 3.53
N ALA A 234 -6.99 16.38 2.21
CA ALA A 234 -7.25 17.60 1.45
C ALA A 234 -8.50 17.44 0.59
N ASP A 235 -9.30 18.48 0.50
CA ASP A 235 -10.21 18.69 -0.63
C ASP A 235 -9.40 19.38 -1.73
N TRP A 236 -9.11 18.67 -2.82
CA TRP A 236 -8.24 19.20 -3.86
C TRP A 236 -8.91 20.30 -4.70
N ARG A 237 -10.25 20.38 -4.69
CA ARG A 237 -11.00 21.41 -5.41
C ARG A 237 -10.96 22.74 -4.66
N THR A 238 -11.14 22.71 -3.34
CA THR A 238 -11.08 23.92 -2.50
C THR A 238 -9.66 24.28 -2.08
N GLY A 239 -8.74 23.30 -2.10
CA GLY A 239 -7.38 23.42 -1.59
C GLY A 239 -7.30 23.39 -0.06
N GLU A 240 -8.42 23.13 0.62
CA GLU A 240 -8.44 23.04 2.08
C GLU A 240 -7.84 21.72 2.53
N THR A 241 -7.15 21.78 3.66
CA THR A 241 -6.43 20.63 4.22
C THR A 241 -6.73 20.49 5.70
N CYS A 242 -7.07 19.29 6.14
CA CYS A 242 -7.20 18.93 7.55
C CYS A 242 -6.07 18.00 7.98
N CYS A 243 -5.45 18.33 9.12
CA CYS A 243 -4.52 17.43 9.81
C CYS A 243 -5.32 16.47 10.71
N LEU A 244 -5.06 15.17 10.60
CA LEU A 244 -5.66 14.13 11.42
C LEU A 244 -4.88 14.01 12.74
N ARG A 245 -5.22 14.86 13.71
CA ARG A 245 -4.53 14.94 15.01
C ARG A 245 -5.45 14.75 16.19
N PHE A 246 -4.88 14.37 17.33
CA PHE A 246 -5.59 14.33 18.61
C PHE A 246 -5.96 15.76 19.06
N PRO A 247 -7.17 15.97 19.59
CA PRO A 247 -7.50 17.24 20.23
C PRO A 247 -6.60 17.45 21.45
N HIS A 248 -5.77 18.48 21.43
CA HIS A 248 -4.96 18.87 22.60
C HIS A 248 -5.89 19.34 23.71
N THR A 249 -6.17 18.48 24.69
CA THR A 249 -6.92 18.89 25.90
C THR A 249 -6.06 19.68 26.87
N ASN A 250 -4.72 19.63 26.75
CA ASN A 250 -3.81 20.47 27.52
C ASN A 250 -2.51 20.73 26.71
N PRO A 251 -2.25 21.97 26.24
CA PRO A 251 -1.02 22.30 25.51
C PRO A 251 0.26 22.16 26.34
N HIS A 252 0.16 22.00 27.66
CA HIS A 252 1.30 21.84 28.57
C HIS A 252 1.59 20.40 28.99
N LEU A 253 0.67 19.46 28.75
CA LEU A 253 0.96 18.04 28.94
C LEU A 253 1.59 17.53 27.66
N ASN A 254 2.85 17.10 27.77
CA ASN A 254 3.58 16.38 26.73
C ASN A 254 2.65 15.37 26.08
N CYS A 255 2.14 15.70 24.89
CA CYS A 255 1.45 14.74 24.06
C CYS A 255 2.38 13.54 23.95
N PRO A 256 1.93 12.29 24.23
CA PRO A 256 2.81 11.14 24.09
C PRO A 256 3.29 11.12 22.64
N LEU A 257 4.55 11.50 22.43
CA LEU A 257 5.22 11.31 21.16
C LEU A 257 5.76 9.88 21.14
N PRO A 258 5.78 9.19 19.98
CA PRO A 258 5.28 9.62 18.68
C PRO A 258 4.17 8.73 18.12
N ILE A 259 3.20 9.35 17.46
CA ILE A 259 2.31 8.67 16.52
C ILE A 259 3.18 8.13 15.40
N GLU A 260 2.97 6.87 15.06
CA GLU A 260 3.73 6.18 14.04
C GLU A 260 3.35 6.68 12.66
N PRO A 261 4.22 6.53 11.64
CA PRO A 261 3.91 6.94 10.28
C PRO A 261 2.63 6.29 9.75
N CYS A 262 1.79 7.08 9.08
CA CYS A 262 0.56 6.59 8.47
C CYS A 262 0.87 5.72 7.25
N LYS A 263 0.21 4.58 7.13
CA LYS A 263 0.40 3.56 6.09
C LYS A 263 -0.74 3.53 5.07
N ALA A 264 -1.96 3.81 5.50
CA ALA A 264 -3.14 3.81 4.65
C ALA A 264 -4.21 4.73 5.24
N ILE A 265 -5.01 5.35 4.38
CA ILE A 265 -6.18 6.13 4.78
C ILE A 265 -7.40 5.62 4.02
N THR A 266 -8.56 5.69 4.64
CA THR A 266 -9.83 5.51 3.94
C THR A 266 -10.93 6.31 4.60
N VAL A 267 -11.91 6.71 3.81
CA VAL A 267 -13.10 7.44 4.29
C VAL A 267 -14.33 6.59 4.01
N LYS A 268 -15.13 6.35 5.05
CA LYS A 268 -16.35 5.56 4.97
C LYS A 268 -17.37 5.99 6.02
N ASP A 269 -18.63 6.13 5.59
CA ASP A 269 -19.80 6.36 6.45
C ASP A 269 -19.63 7.51 7.45
N GLY A 270 -18.97 8.60 7.03
CA GLY A 270 -18.70 9.75 7.91
C GLY A 270 -17.51 9.56 8.85
N PHE A 271 -16.65 8.57 8.61
CA PHE A 271 -15.44 8.32 9.39
C PHE A 271 -14.22 8.26 8.50
N VAL A 272 -13.10 8.73 9.03
CA VAL A 272 -11.77 8.56 8.47
C VAL A 272 -11.06 7.50 9.30
N PHE A 273 -10.52 6.48 8.64
CA PHE A 273 -9.67 5.47 9.27
C PHE A 273 -8.24 5.69 8.77
N ALA A 274 -7.31 5.86 9.69
CA ALA A 274 -5.89 5.96 9.41
C ALA A 274 -5.18 4.74 10.00
N LEU A 275 -4.54 3.94 9.16
CA LEU A 275 -3.67 2.85 9.59
C LEU A 275 -2.31 3.42 9.93
N HIS A 276 -1.84 3.13 11.12
CA HIS A 276 -0.47 3.36 11.58
C HIS A 276 0.22 2.01 11.80
N VAL A 277 1.48 2.02 12.24
CA VAL A 277 2.25 0.77 12.40
C VAL A 277 1.58 -0.16 13.41
N ASN A 278 1.17 0.33 14.58
CA ASN A 278 0.63 -0.48 15.67
C ASN A 278 -0.83 -0.18 15.99
N THR A 279 -1.46 0.76 15.28
CA THR A 279 -2.82 1.19 15.59
C THR A 279 -3.63 1.53 14.34
N VAL A 280 -4.95 1.51 14.49
CA VAL A 280 -5.89 2.17 13.58
C VAL A 280 -6.54 3.32 14.33
N GLU A 281 -6.34 4.54 13.84
CA GLU A 281 -6.96 5.75 14.38
C GLU A 281 -8.25 6.07 13.60
N ILE A 282 -9.29 6.44 14.33
CA ILE A 282 -10.61 6.73 13.76
C ILE A 282 -11.01 8.16 14.09
N PHE A 283 -11.33 8.94 13.06
CA PHE A 283 -11.79 10.31 13.17
C PHE A 283 -13.22 10.44 12.63
N GLY A 284 -14.04 11.21 13.33
CA GLY A 284 -15.37 11.57 12.87
C GLY A 284 -15.32 12.76 11.92
N VAL A 285 -15.99 12.60 10.78
CA VAL A 285 -16.34 13.69 9.88
C VAL A 285 -17.67 14.26 10.37
N PRO A 286 -17.78 15.55 10.71
CA PRO A 286 -19.05 16.13 11.14
C PRO A 286 -20.17 15.89 10.12
N ASP A 287 -21.39 15.65 10.61
CA ASP A 287 -22.53 15.27 9.78
C ASP A 287 -22.89 16.42 8.80
N GLY A 288 -23.06 16.09 7.50
CA GLY A 288 -23.39 17.06 6.43
C GLY A 288 -22.27 17.35 5.41
N ILE A 289 -21.04 16.90 5.68
CA ILE A 289 -19.84 17.26 4.91
C ILE A 289 -19.66 16.41 3.63
N LEU A 290 -20.16 15.17 3.61
CA LEU A 290 -19.93 14.25 2.49
C LEU A 290 -20.78 14.56 1.23
N GLY A 291 -21.57 15.64 1.23
CA GLY A 291 -22.46 16.03 0.13
C GLY A 291 -22.50 17.52 -0.25
N THR A 292 -21.85 18.41 0.52
CA THR A 292 -21.77 19.85 0.21
C THR A 292 -20.34 20.35 0.46
N SER A 293 -19.86 21.28 -0.38
CA SER A 293 -18.48 21.82 -0.39
C SER A 293 -17.83 21.89 1.00
N LEU A 294 -16.73 21.16 1.19
CA LEU A 294 -16.13 20.86 2.50
C LEU A 294 -15.55 22.06 3.27
N GLY A 295 -15.32 23.18 2.57
CA GLY A 295 -15.13 24.53 3.08
C GLY A 295 -14.65 24.66 4.53
N ASP A 296 -15.59 25.10 5.36
CA ASP A 296 -15.32 25.44 6.75
C ASP A 296 -15.24 24.23 7.70
N SER A 297 -15.72 23.06 7.28
CA SER A 297 -15.99 21.94 8.19
C SER A 297 -14.80 21.00 8.37
N MET A 298 -13.82 21.04 7.46
CA MET A 298 -12.58 20.27 7.57
C MET A 298 -11.76 20.62 8.82
N LYS A 299 -11.94 21.79 9.43
CA LYS A 299 -11.19 22.19 10.64
C LYS A 299 -11.55 21.42 11.91
N LEU A 300 -12.58 20.56 11.87
CA LEU A 300 -13.19 19.93 13.05
C LEU A 300 -13.19 18.39 13.02
N LEU A 301 -12.28 17.73 12.29
CA LEU A 301 -12.14 16.28 12.42
C LEU A 301 -11.81 15.92 13.87
N ARG A 302 -12.70 15.16 14.50
CA ARG A 302 -12.62 14.80 15.91
C ARG A 302 -12.09 13.37 16.00
N HIS A 303 -10.96 13.17 16.67
CA HIS A 303 -10.51 11.83 17.06
C HIS A 303 -11.59 11.14 17.91
N ILE A 304 -11.93 9.90 17.55
CA ILE A 304 -12.96 9.10 18.22
C ILE A 304 -12.35 7.93 18.96
N SER A 305 -11.47 7.17 18.31
CA SER A 305 -10.93 5.93 18.86
C SER A 305 -9.55 5.62 18.29
N THR A 306 -8.77 4.89 19.08
CA THR A 306 -7.51 4.27 18.67
C THR A 306 -7.62 2.79 18.94
N LEU A 307 -7.51 1.97 17.90
CA LEU A 307 -7.63 0.52 17.97
C LEU A 307 -6.22 -0.09 17.84
N PRO A 308 -5.67 -0.73 18.88
CA PRO A 308 -4.36 -1.35 18.78
C PRO A 308 -4.41 -2.57 17.86
N LEU A 309 -3.32 -2.79 17.12
CA LEU A 309 -3.08 -3.99 16.35
C LEU A 309 -2.31 -5.01 17.18
N SER A 310 -2.57 -6.28 16.93
CA SER A 310 -1.86 -7.41 17.54
C SER A 310 -0.40 -7.50 17.08
N ARG A 311 -0.10 -6.95 15.90
CA ARG A 311 1.23 -6.88 15.28
C ARG A 311 1.42 -5.59 14.50
N SER A 312 2.68 -5.17 14.38
CA SER A 312 3.08 -4.01 13.60
C SER A 312 2.84 -4.22 12.10
N ALA A 313 2.09 -3.33 11.47
CA ALA A 313 1.84 -3.26 10.04
C ALA A 313 3.01 -2.57 9.30
N ALA A 314 3.66 -3.32 8.41
CA ALA A 314 4.65 -2.78 7.48
C ALA A 314 3.96 -1.97 6.36
N CYS A 315 2.87 -2.52 5.82
CA CYS A 315 1.98 -1.88 4.86
C CYS A 315 0.56 -2.44 5.01
N GLY A 316 -0.45 -1.74 4.50
CA GLY A 316 -1.83 -2.20 4.54
C GLY A 316 -2.74 -1.49 3.56
N SER A 317 -3.93 -2.04 3.39
CA SER A 317 -4.99 -1.45 2.57
C SER A 317 -6.35 -1.74 3.19
N PHE A 318 -7.24 -0.75 3.11
CA PHE A 318 -8.60 -0.90 3.56
C PHE A 318 -9.51 -1.38 2.43
N LEU A 319 -10.50 -2.19 2.80
CA LEU A 319 -11.54 -2.68 1.92
C LEU A 319 -12.90 -2.25 2.43
N GLY A 320 -13.55 -1.38 1.65
CA GLY A 320 -14.91 -0.95 1.90
C GLY A 320 -15.92 -2.03 1.52
N PHE A 321 -16.73 -2.48 2.48
CA PHE A 321 -17.82 -3.44 2.20
C PHE A 321 -19.19 -2.78 2.27
N THR A 322 -20.03 -2.98 1.25
CA THR A 322 -21.45 -2.65 1.38
C THR A 322 -22.10 -3.61 2.39
N GLN A 323 -22.84 -3.02 3.32
CA GLN A 323 -23.16 -3.58 4.62
C GLN A 323 -24.16 -4.74 4.58
N CYS A 324 -23.85 -5.83 5.32
CA CYS A 324 -24.86 -6.72 5.84
C CYS A 324 -25.26 -6.18 7.22
N GLN A 325 -26.49 -5.68 7.36
CA GLN A 325 -27.01 -5.28 8.67
C GLN A 325 -27.24 -6.55 9.49
N THR A 326 -26.47 -6.73 10.56
CA THR A 326 -26.94 -7.55 11.68
C THR A 326 -27.65 -6.62 12.67
N GLU A 327 -28.60 -7.14 13.44
CA GLU A 327 -29.40 -6.34 14.39
C GLU A 327 -28.55 -5.65 15.49
N TRP A 328 -27.28 -6.03 15.70
CA TRP A 328 -26.51 -5.67 16.90
C TRP A 328 -25.13 -5.04 16.62
N SER A 329 -24.57 -5.18 15.43
CA SER A 329 -23.29 -4.58 15.04
C SER A 329 -23.20 -4.35 13.53
N MET A 330 -22.64 -3.20 13.16
CA MET A 330 -22.37 -2.84 11.78
C MET A 330 -20.87 -3.06 11.53
N SER A 331 -20.52 -4.09 10.78
CA SER A 331 -19.18 -4.19 10.18
C SER A 331 -18.94 -2.95 9.31
N MET A 332 -17.98 -2.12 9.70
CA MET A 332 -17.68 -0.88 8.99
C MET A 332 -16.70 -1.13 7.87
N ILE A 333 -15.55 -1.71 8.19
CA ILE A 333 -14.45 -1.79 7.23
C ILE A 333 -13.55 -2.96 7.55
N ARG A 334 -12.94 -3.57 6.52
CA ARG A 334 -11.85 -4.53 6.75
C ARG A 334 -10.55 -3.88 6.37
N LEU A 335 -9.53 -4.30 7.07
CA LEU A 335 -8.15 -3.94 6.85
C LEU A 335 -7.41 -5.23 6.52
N ILE A 336 -6.61 -5.20 5.47
CA ILE A 336 -5.63 -6.24 5.18
C ILE A 336 -4.26 -5.60 5.28
N TYR A 337 -3.35 -6.23 5.99
CA TYR A 337 -2.02 -5.67 6.21
C TYR A 337 -0.96 -6.77 6.30
N GLN A 338 0.26 -6.43 5.92
CA GLN A 338 1.43 -7.29 6.09
C GLN A 338 2.15 -6.88 7.36
N ASP A 339 2.44 -7.85 8.23
CA ASP A 339 3.21 -7.60 9.45
C ASP A 339 4.73 -7.60 9.21
N GLY A 340 5.51 -7.27 10.24
CA GLY A 340 6.98 -7.31 10.17
C GLY A 340 7.59 -8.70 9.94
N GLU A 341 6.82 -9.77 10.15
CA GLU A 341 7.20 -11.16 9.84
C GLU A 341 6.79 -11.55 8.40
N SER A 342 6.36 -10.58 7.58
CA SER A 342 5.83 -10.77 6.23
C SER A 342 4.58 -11.66 6.13
N LYS A 343 3.82 -11.78 7.22
CA LYS A 343 2.54 -12.50 7.23
C LYS A 343 1.40 -11.57 6.89
N LEU A 344 0.45 -12.07 6.10
CA LEU A 344 -0.75 -11.33 5.72
C LEU A 344 -1.83 -11.51 6.78
N ARG A 345 -2.29 -10.40 7.34
CA ARG A 345 -3.31 -10.33 8.39
C ARG A 345 -4.54 -9.62 7.89
N ARG A 346 -5.68 -9.99 8.46
CA ARG A 346 -6.95 -9.30 8.27
C ARG A 346 -7.47 -8.84 9.61
N ALA A 347 -7.90 -7.59 9.64
CA ALA A 347 -8.64 -7.05 10.74
C ALA A 347 -10.03 -6.61 10.26
N THR A 348 -11.05 -6.90 11.04
CA THR A 348 -12.40 -6.37 10.84
C THR A 348 -12.67 -5.33 11.90
N ILE A 349 -13.04 -4.11 11.48
CA ILE A 349 -13.40 -3.02 12.39
C ILE A 349 -14.93 -2.94 12.47
N LEU A 350 -15.45 -3.12 13.68
CA LEU A 350 -16.88 -3.11 13.97
C LEU A 350 -17.27 -1.78 14.62
N TYR A 351 -18.40 -1.22 14.19
CA TYR A 351 -19.04 -0.11 14.87
C TYR A 351 -20.17 -0.63 15.75
N ASN A 352 -20.11 -0.27 17.03
CA ASN A 352 -21.10 -0.68 18.01
C ASN A 352 -22.17 0.40 18.17
N CYS A 353 -23.34 0.13 17.60
CA CYS A 353 -24.51 1.02 17.61
C CYS A 353 -25.35 0.96 18.90
N ASN A 354 -25.04 0.05 19.84
CA ASN A 354 -25.88 -0.18 21.03
C ASN A 354 -25.83 0.96 22.05
N SER A 355 -24.85 1.86 21.95
CA SER A 355 -24.71 2.98 22.86
C SER A 355 -25.22 4.26 22.18
N ARG A 356 -26.39 4.75 22.61
CA ARG A 356 -27.01 5.97 22.07
C ARG A 356 -26.16 7.24 22.27
N SER A 357 -25.13 7.20 23.11
CA SER A 357 -24.33 8.36 23.51
C SER A 357 -22.85 8.29 23.10
N THR A 358 -22.29 7.11 22.81
CA THR A 358 -20.86 6.94 22.54
C THR A 358 -20.62 6.12 21.28
N ARG A 359 -20.08 6.76 20.24
CA ARG A 359 -19.57 6.06 19.06
C ARG A 359 -18.38 5.19 19.51
N SER A 360 -18.53 3.87 19.53
CA SER A 360 -17.46 2.95 19.93
C SER A 360 -17.13 1.95 18.82
N PHE A 361 -15.86 1.58 18.76
CA PHE A 361 -15.32 0.69 17.74
C PHE A 361 -14.54 -0.44 18.39
N SER A 362 -14.56 -1.62 17.77
CA SER A 362 -13.68 -2.73 18.10
C SER A 362 -12.96 -3.23 16.85
N ILE A 363 -11.80 -3.85 17.06
CA ILE A 363 -11.03 -4.51 16.00
C ILE A 363 -10.91 -6.00 16.31
N HIS A 364 -11.18 -6.84 15.32
CA HIS A 364 -11.05 -8.28 15.41
C HIS A 364 -10.05 -8.74 14.36
N GLU A 365 -8.89 -9.22 14.82
CA GLU A 365 -7.81 -9.65 13.95
C GLU A 365 -7.77 -11.16 13.78
N ARG A 366 -7.44 -11.58 12.56
CA ARG A 366 -7.18 -12.97 12.20
C ARG A 366 -5.99 -12.99 11.26
N ILE A 367 -5.11 -13.98 11.43
CA ILE A 367 -4.10 -14.29 10.43
C ILE A 367 -4.87 -14.79 9.20
N MET A 368 -4.70 -14.13 8.05
CA MET A 368 -5.25 -14.66 6.80
C MET A 368 -4.37 -15.78 6.30
N ARG A 369 -3.05 -15.57 6.43
CA ARG A 369 -2.07 -16.41 5.79
C ARG A 369 -0.75 -16.37 6.53
N GLN A 370 -0.19 -17.56 6.70
CA GLN A 370 1.23 -17.76 6.94
C GLN A 370 1.81 -18.15 5.57
N ALA A 371 2.83 -17.43 5.11
CA ALA A 371 3.62 -17.95 3.99
C ALA A 371 4.15 -19.33 4.41
N PRO A 372 4.34 -20.29 3.49
CA PRO A 372 5.08 -21.52 3.80
C PRO A 372 6.36 -21.16 4.57
N ASP A 373 6.72 -21.95 5.58
CA ASP A 373 7.68 -21.57 6.65
C ASP A 373 9.10 -21.16 6.16
N ASP A 374 9.37 -21.18 4.85
CA ASP A 374 10.61 -20.81 4.17
C ASP A 374 10.50 -19.62 3.19
N ARG A 375 9.33 -18.97 3.06
CA ARG A 375 9.09 -17.92 2.06
C ARG A 375 8.72 -16.56 2.64
N ILE A 376 9.22 -15.51 2.01
CA ILE A 376 8.90 -14.11 2.31
C ILE A 376 7.89 -13.58 1.29
N LEU A 377 6.88 -12.87 1.77
CA LEU A 377 5.99 -12.07 0.93
C LEU A 377 6.65 -10.73 0.59
N HIS A 378 7.07 -10.55 -0.66
CA HIS A 378 7.75 -9.33 -1.09
C HIS A 378 6.78 -8.22 -1.48
N PHE A 379 5.77 -8.57 -2.27
CA PHE A 379 4.76 -7.65 -2.76
C PHE A 379 3.39 -8.30 -2.66
N TRP A 380 2.39 -7.50 -2.37
CA TRP A 380 1.01 -7.94 -2.47
C TRP A 380 0.09 -6.79 -2.85
N ARG A 381 -1.01 -7.13 -3.52
CA ARG A 381 -2.05 -6.21 -3.91
C ARG A 381 -3.41 -6.87 -3.77
N ILE A 382 -4.36 -6.11 -3.24
CA ILE A 382 -5.76 -6.49 -3.33
C ILE A 382 -6.27 -6.03 -4.68
N GLY A 383 -7.01 -6.88 -5.36
CA GLY A 383 -7.62 -6.51 -6.62
C GLY A 383 -8.62 -5.37 -6.46
N SER A 384 -8.83 -4.64 -7.56
CA SER A 384 -9.76 -3.50 -7.67
C SER A 384 -11.16 -3.76 -7.09
N THR A 385 -11.66 -5.00 -7.16
CA THR A 385 -12.99 -5.41 -6.67
C THR A 385 -12.99 -5.89 -5.22
N GLY A 386 -11.80 -6.06 -4.63
CA GLY A 386 -11.60 -6.51 -3.26
C GLY A 386 -11.85 -7.99 -3.03
N ARG A 387 -11.91 -8.82 -4.09
CA ARG A 387 -12.31 -10.24 -4.02
C ARG A 387 -11.15 -11.20 -4.07
N THR A 388 -10.02 -10.78 -4.64
CA THR A 388 -8.80 -11.59 -4.74
C THR A 388 -7.59 -10.76 -4.35
N ILE A 389 -6.64 -11.40 -3.69
CA ILE A 389 -5.32 -10.85 -3.42
C ILE A 389 -4.34 -11.59 -4.30
N VAL A 390 -3.42 -10.83 -4.87
CA VAL A 390 -2.20 -11.38 -5.46
C VAL A 390 -1.01 -11.07 -4.57
N GLY A 391 -0.18 -12.07 -4.32
CA GLY A 391 1.10 -11.91 -3.63
C GLY A 391 2.24 -12.45 -4.47
N LEU A 392 3.42 -11.85 -4.35
CA LEU A 392 4.67 -12.38 -4.87
C LEU A 392 5.50 -12.87 -3.68
N ILE A 393 5.75 -14.17 -3.65
CA ILE A 393 6.57 -14.81 -2.62
C ILE A 393 7.85 -15.36 -3.22
N SER A 394 8.96 -15.31 -2.49
CA SER A 394 10.17 -16.05 -2.82
C SER A 394 10.79 -16.64 -1.56
N SER A 395 11.68 -17.60 -1.75
CA SER A 395 12.57 -18.05 -0.68
C SER A 395 13.49 -16.90 -0.24
N PHE A 396 14.17 -17.07 0.89
CA PHE A 396 15.23 -16.15 1.33
C PHE A 396 16.36 -16.00 0.29
N ASP A 397 16.49 -16.94 -0.64
CA ASP A 397 17.41 -16.84 -1.76
C ASP A 397 16.85 -15.89 -2.84
N PHE A 398 17.26 -14.62 -2.78
CA PHE A 398 16.84 -13.54 -3.69
C PHE A 398 17.10 -13.81 -5.20
N TRP A 399 17.85 -14.85 -5.52
CA TRP A 399 18.19 -15.27 -6.89
C TRP A 399 17.14 -16.19 -7.53
N GLN A 400 16.11 -16.58 -6.79
CA GLN A 400 15.00 -17.37 -7.32
C GLN A 400 13.89 -16.47 -7.85
N LYS A 401 13.25 -16.90 -8.94
CA LYS A 401 12.06 -16.21 -9.45
C LYS A 401 10.94 -16.25 -8.40
N PRO A 402 10.20 -15.16 -8.20
CA PRO A 402 9.07 -15.19 -7.28
C PRO A 402 7.97 -16.07 -7.84
N THR A 403 7.27 -16.75 -6.94
CA THR A 403 5.99 -17.37 -7.26
C THR A 403 4.86 -16.39 -6.97
N ALA A 404 3.97 -16.18 -7.93
CA ALA A 404 2.73 -15.47 -7.67
C ALA A 404 1.70 -16.41 -7.03
N ILE A 405 0.89 -15.85 -6.14
CA ILE A 405 -0.16 -16.57 -5.42
C ILE A 405 -1.47 -15.80 -5.55
N PHE A 406 -2.56 -16.51 -5.82
CA PHE A 406 -3.91 -15.96 -5.70
C PHE A 406 -4.56 -16.47 -4.42
N ALA A 407 -5.11 -15.54 -3.64
CA ALA A 407 -5.84 -15.83 -2.42
C ALA A 407 -7.20 -15.13 -2.45
N PRO A 408 -8.33 -15.86 -2.31
CA PRO A 408 -9.63 -15.23 -2.28
C PRO A 408 -9.83 -14.44 -0.98
N VAL A 409 -10.48 -13.29 -1.08
CA VAL A 409 -10.94 -12.49 0.04
C VAL A 409 -12.36 -12.92 0.35
N ASN A 410 -12.53 -13.92 1.21
CA ASN A 410 -13.86 -14.37 1.58
C ASN A 410 -14.62 -13.26 2.32
N VAL A 411 -15.72 -12.84 1.71
CA VAL A 411 -16.68 -11.87 2.27
C VAL A 411 -17.83 -12.63 2.87
N THR A 412 -17.55 -13.52 3.81
CA THR A 412 -18.62 -14.12 4.59
C THR A 412 -19.18 -13.11 5.58
N ASN A 413 -20.51 -13.07 5.65
CA ASN A 413 -21.29 -12.17 6.51
C ASN A 413 -21.56 -12.76 7.90
N GLN A 414 -21.12 -13.99 8.17
CA GLN A 414 -21.40 -14.69 9.43
C GLN A 414 -20.17 -14.66 10.33
N ASP A 415 -20.10 -13.65 11.20
CA ASP A 415 -19.01 -13.44 12.15
C ASP A 415 -18.96 -14.48 13.31
N GLY A 416 -19.83 -15.50 13.33
CA GLY A 416 -20.07 -16.30 14.53
C GLY A 416 -19.59 -17.76 14.54
N ALA A 417 -19.40 -18.41 13.39
CA ALA A 417 -19.06 -19.84 13.36
C ALA A 417 -17.83 -20.07 12.48
N ALA A 418 -16.76 -20.53 13.13
CA ALA A 418 -15.50 -20.91 12.51
C ALA A 418 -15.66 -22.07 11.50
N THR A 419 -14.58 -22.26 10.73
CA THR A 419 -14.36 -23.26 9.67
C THR A 419 -15.15 -23.05 8.38
N GLU A 420 -14.86 -21.97 7.65
CA GLU A 420 -14.72 -22.20 6.21
C GLU A 420 -13.37 -22.91 6.00
N PRO A 421 -13.31 -23.93 5.14
CA PRO A 421 -12.04 -24.52 4.74
C PRO A 421 -11.18 -23.40 4.15
N ASP A 422 -9.92 -23.33 4.59
CA ASP A 422 -8.92 -22.49 3.96
C ASP A 422 -9.02 -22.71 2.45
N ALA A 423 -9.48 -21.70 1.73
CA ALA A 423 -9.45 -21.75 0.29
C ALA A 423 -7.98 -21.79 -0.07
N ASN A 424 -7.48 -22.98 -0.42
CA ASN A 424 -6.07 -23.24 -0.66
C ASN A 424 -5.52 -22.15 -1.59
N ASP A 425 -4.42 -21.55 -1.15
CA ASP A 425 -3.67 -20.62 -1.97
C ASP A 425 -3.36 -21.27 -3.32
N VAL A 426 -3.60 -20.53 -4.39
CA VAL A 426 -3.32 -21.00 -5.73
C VAL A 426 -1.97 -20.50 -6.18
N MET A 427 -1.05 -21.43 -6.41
CA MET A 427 0.25 -21.13 -6.98
C MET A 427 0.08 -20.86 -8.47
N VAL A 428 0.73 -19.81 -8.95
CA VAL A 428 0.72 -19.38 -10.34
C VAL A 428 2.10 -19.64 -10.93
N SER A 429 2.17 -19.97 -12.22
CA SER A 429 3.46 -20.21 -12.89
C SER A 429 4.42 -19.02 -12.73
N ASP A 430 5.68 -19.32 -12.39
CA ASP A 430 6.76 -18.38 -12.09
C ASP A 430 7.49 -17.85 -13.34
N GLU A 431 7.21 -18.40 -14.52
CA GLU A 431 8.03 -18.20 -15.73
C GLU A 431 8.17 -16.73 -16.12
N VAL A 432 7.17 -15.92 -15.76
CA VAL A 432 6.96 -14.58 -16.30
C VAL A 432 7.58 -13.48 -15.43
N PHE A 433 7.67 -13.67 -14.13
CA PHE A 433 7.98 -12.55 -13.23
C PHE A 433 9.48 -12.23 -13.21
N PRO A 434 9.83 -10.93 -13.14
CA PRO A 434 11.20 -10.54 -12.83
C PRO A 434 11.58 -11.00 -11.41
N LEU A 435 12.87 -11.03 -11.11
CA LEU A 435 13.35 -11.29 -9.76
C LEU A 435 12.72 -10.31 -8.75
N PRO A 436 12.50 -10.72 -7.49
CA PRO A 436 11.83 -9.87 -6.50
C PRO A 436 12.57 -8.55 -6.27
N GLU A 437 13.91 -8.61 -6.18
CA GLU A 437 14.81 -7.45 -6.06
C GLU A 437 14.78 -6.50 -7.26
N LEU A 438 14.34 -7.00 -8.42
CA LEU A 438 14.16 -6.17 -9.61
C LEU A 438 12.75 -5.57 -9.68
N THR A 439 11.78 -6.10 -8.94
CA THR A 439 10.41 -5.60 -8.95
C THR A 439 10.33 -4.32 -8.11
N SER A 440 9.90 -3.21 -8.71
CA SER A 440 9.77 -1.93 -8.00
C SER A 440 8.34 -1.65 -7.56
N CYS A 441 7.36 -2.07 -8.35
CA CYS A 441 5.96 -1.82 -8.12
C CYS A 441 5.07 -2.87 -8.79
N MET A 442 3.86 -3.02 -8.26
CA MET A 442 2.86 -3.98 -8.72
C MET A 442 1.46 -3.40 -8.50
N ASP A 443 0.54 -3.72 -9.40
CA ASP A 443 -0.88 -3.43 -9.27
C ASP A 443 -1.75 -4.55 -9.85
N PHE A 444 -2.99 -4.68 -9.36
CA PHE A 444 -3.85 -5.82 -9.66
C PHE A 444 -5.32 -5.41 -9.85
N ASP A 445 -5.90 -5.81 -10.96
CA ASP A 445 -7.32 -5.68 -11.26
C ASP A 445 -7.92 -7.08 -11.32
N ASP A 446 -8.49 -7.52 -10.19
CA ASP A 446 -9.06 -8.86 -10.07
C ASP A 446 -10.39 -9.02 -10.81
N GLY A 447 -11.08 -7.93 -11.12
CA GLY A 447 -12.29 -7.96 -11.95
C GLY A 447 -11.95 -8.32 -13.40
N HIS A 448 -10.83 -7.80 -13.92
CA HIS A 448 -10.38 -8.08 -15.29
C HIS A 448 -9.38 -9.24 -15.39
N GLY A 449 -8.81 -9.70 -14.27
CA GLY A 449 -7.78 -10.72 -14.31
C GLY A 449 -6.43 -10.20 -14.77
N LEU A 450 -6.12 -8.92 -14.51
CA LEU A 450 -4.91 -8.25 -14.98
C LEU A 450 -3.97 -7.95 -13.82
N LEU A 451 -2.70 -8.26 -14.03
CA LEU A 451 -1.60 -8.01 -13.12
C LEU A 451 -0.54 -7.18 -13.85
N LEU A 452 -0.18 -6.03 -13.30
CA LEU A 452 0.82 -5.15 -13.87
C LEU A 452 2.02 -5.08 -12.92
N THR A 453 3.22 -5.36 -13.43
CA THR A 453 4.47 -5.24 -12.66
C THR A 453 5.47 -4.36 -13.38
N GLY A 454 6.27 -3.64 -12.61
CA GLY A 454 7.31 -2.74 -13.09
C GLY A 454 8.63 -3.07 -12.41
N SER A 455 9.72 -2.89 -13.14
CA SER A 455 11.05 -3.21 -12.64
C SER A 455 11.98 -2.00 -12.55
N THR A 456 13.00 -2.17 -11.69
CA THR A 456 14.15 -1.27 -11.54
C THR A 456 14.96 -1.10 -12.83
N THR A 457 14.85 -2.08 -13.73
CA THR A 457 15.53 -2.14 -15.04
C THR A 457 14.69 -1.59 -16.19
N GLY A 458 13.52 -1.01 -15.91
CA GLY A 458 12.66 -0.45 -16.94
C GLY A 458 11.81 -1.48 -17.68
N ASN A 459 11.67 -2.70 -17.15
CA ASN A 459 10.75 -3.67 -17.72
C ASN A 459 9.37 -3.48 -17.10
N VAL A 460 8.36 -3.35 -17.96
CA VAL A 460 6.96 -3.38 -17.55
C VAL A 460 6.31 -4.62 -18.16
N LEU A 461 5.59 -5.35 -17.32
CA LEU A 461 4.93 -6.60 -17.67
C LEU A 461 3.45 -6.51 -17.33
N LEU A 462 2.60 -6.72 -18.33
CA LEU A 462 1.18 -6.93 -18.15
C LEU A 462 0.90 -8.43 -18.30
N ALA A 463 0.51 -9.06 -17.21
CA ALA A 463 0.08 -10.46 -17.18
C ALA A 463 -1.45 -10.55 -17.06
N SER A 464 -2.05 -11.42 -17.86
CA SER A 464 -3.48 -11.72 -17.82
C SER A 464 -3.71 -13.14 -17.36
N VAL A 465 -4.70 -13.35 -16.49
CA VAL A 465 -5.18 -14.68 -16.08
C VAL A 465 -5.90 -15.37 -17.25
N LEU A 466 -6.61 -14.58 -18.06
CA LEU A 466 -7.34 -15.07 -19.24
C LEU A 466 -6.54 -14.79 -20.51
N GLU A 467 -6.57 -15.73 -21.45
CA GLU A 467 -5.87 -15.57 -22.73
C GLU A 467 -6.50 -14.47 -23.60
N GLU A 468 -7.83 -14.40 -23.57
CA GLU A 468 -8.67 -13.50 -24.35
C GLU A 468 -9.65 -12.77 -23.43
N SER A 469 -9.97 -11.52 -23.79
CA SER A 469 -11.06 -10.79 -23.14
C SER A 469 -12.38 -11.44 -23.53
N ILE A 470 -13.14 -11.92 -22.55
CA ILE A 470 -14.50 -12.44 -22.75
C ILE A 470 -15.49 -11.27 -22.87
N ILE A 471 -15.19 -10.16 -22.20
CA ILE A 471 -16.05 -8.98 -22.13
C ILE A 471 -16.03 -8.22 -23.46
N THR A 472 -17.22 -7.87 -23.94
CA THR A 472 -17.43 -7.04 -25.11
C THR A 472 -17.02 -5.59 -24.83
N THR A 473 -16.32 -4.95 -25.78
CA THR A 473 -15.77 -3.60 -25.58
C THR A 473 -16.84 -2.51 -25.40
N ASP A 474 -18.05 -2.71 -25.95
CA ASP A 474 -19.14 -1.73 -25.85
C ASP A 474 -19.92 -1.81 -24.52
N SER A 475 -19.70 -2.88 -23.76
CA SER A 475 -20.28 -3.09 -22.44
C SER A 475 -19.48 -2.42 -21.31
N ILE A 476 -18.28 -1.94 -21.62
CA ILE A 476 -17.40 -1.22 -20.71
C ILE A 476 -17.69 0.27 -20.79
N SER A 477 -17.75 0.92 -19.64
CA SER A 477 -17.93 2.37 -19.53
C SER A 477 -16.75 3.09 -20.20
N LYS A 478 -17.07 4.02 -21.11
CA LYS A 478 -16.08 4.84 -21.80
C LYS A 478 -15.66 6.01 -20.90
N LEU A 479 -14.44 6.51 -21.09
CA LEU A 479 -13.99 7.72 -20.42
C LEU A 479 -14.89 8.89 -20.84
N SER A 480 -15.35 9.66 -19.86
CA SER A 480 -16.13 10.86 -20.14
C SER A 480 -15.30 11.92 -20.87
N SER A 481 -15.96 12.72 -21.70
CA SER A 481 -15.35 13.92 -22.26
C SER A 481 -15.18 14.96 -21.14
N SER A 482 -13.95 15.36 -20.85
CA SER A 482 -13.64 16.32 -19.79
C SER A 482 -14.20 17.71 -20.09
N VAL A 483 -14.60 18.43 -19.04
CA VAL A 483 -14.78 19.89 -19.08
C VAL A 483 -13.43 20.53 -18.74
N PRO A 484 -12.92 21.49 -19.53
CA PRO A 484 -11.65 22.14 -19.23
C PRO A 484 -11.71 22.81 -17.85
N CYS A 485 -10.80 22.43 -16.96
CA CYS A 485 -10.73 22.96 -15.60
C CYS A 485 -9.28 23.28 -15.21
N GLY A 486 -9.04 24.50 -14.73
CA GLY A 486 -7.81 24.90 -14.04
C GLY A 486 -7.03 26.05 -14.69
N THR A 487 -6.91 27.16 -13.95
CA THR A 487 -6.10 28.35 -14.26
C THR A 487 -4.70 28.30 -13.60
N GLY A 488 -4.21 27.10 -13.28
CA GLY A 488 -2.96 26.89 -12.56
C GLY A 488 -1.71 26.90 -13.45
N ARG A 489 -0.53 27.08 -12.85
CA ARG A 489 0.75 26.84 -13.53
C ARG A 489 0.88 25.35 -13.83
N GLU A 490 1.00 25.02 -15.11
CA GLU A 490 1.15 23.64 -15.58
C GLU A 490 2.45 23.03 -15.05
N LYS A 491 2.35 21.85 -14.42
CA LYS A 491 3.44 21.00 -13.93
C LYS A 491 3.66 19.77 -14.81
N LEU A 492 2.80 19.60 -15.80
CA LEU A 492 2.80 18.51 -16.75
C LEU A 492 3.31 19.05 -18.08
N HIS A 493 4.34 18.44 -18.65
CA HIS A 493 5.00 18.96 -19.85
C HIS A 493 4.93 17.96 -21.00
N ASP A 494 4.81 18.45 -22.24
CA ASP A 494 4.83 17.59 -23.44
C ASP A 494 6.24 17.17 -23.85
N THR A 495 7.26 17.89 -23.38
CA THR A 495 8.68 17.62 -23.65
C THR A 495 9.45 17.38 -22.37
N PRO A 496 10.55 16.59 -22.39
CA PRO A 496 11.42 16.44 -21.24
C PRO A 496 11.87 17.79 -20.69
N ILE A 497 11.89 17.91 -19.36
CA ILE A 497 12.36 19.09 -18.65
C ILE A 497 13.46 18.72 -17.65
N SER A 498 14.23 19.72 -17.22
CA SER A 498 15.22 19.52 -16.15
C SER A 498 14.53 19.10 -14.87
N LEU A 499 15.07 18.09 -14.20
CA LEU A 499 14.54 17.61 -12.94
C LEU A 499 14.88 18.56 -11.78
N ASP A 500 13.88 18.88 -10.96
CA ASP A 500 13.99 19.50 -9.64
C ASP A 500 14.25 18.42 -8.58
N LEU A 501 15.49 17.92 -8.54
CA LEU A 501 15.93 16.94 -7.55
C LEU A 501 16.60 17.61 -6.34
N PRO A 502 16.45 17.04 -5.13
CA PRO A 502 17.20 17.47 -3.96
C PRO A 502 18.72 17.56 -4.22
N LEU A 503 19.38 18.47 -3.49
CA LEU A 503 20.81 18.78 -3.65
C LEU A 503 21.70 17.54 -3.78
N PHE A 504 21.45 16.53 -2.95
CA PHE A 504 22.17 15.25 -2.95
C PHE A 504 22.34 14.62 -4.34
N TYR A 505 21.30 14.64 -5.17
CA TYR A 505 21.33 14.02 -6.49
C TYR A 505 22.23 14.75 -7.48
N ASN A 506 22.44 16.05 -7.28
CA ASN A 506 23.42 16.82 -8.05
C ASN A 506 24.84 16.53 -7.52
N VAL A 507 25.00 16.49 -6.20
CA VAL A 507 26.29 16.23 -5.56
C VAL A 507 26.82 14.83 -5.92
N ARG A 508 25.98 13.79 -5.90
CA ARG A 508 26.42 12.41 -6.23
C ARG A 508 26.87 12.23 -7.68
N LYS A 509 26.46 13.11 -8.59
CA LYS A 509 26.91 13.06 -10.00
C LYS A 509 28.38 13.47 -10.12
N GLU A 510 28.84 14.31 -9.20
CA GLU A 510 30.17 14.92 -9.24
C GLU A 510 31.14 14.31 -8.20
N TYR A 511 30.62 13.78 -7.09
CA TYR A 511 31.41 13.29 -5.97
C TYR A 511 31.00 11.87 -5.57
N THR A 512 31.99 11.05 -5.22
CA THR A 512 31.77 9.74 -4.61
C THR A 512 31.55 9.89 -3.11
N THR A 513 30.88 8.92 -2.48
CA THR A 513 30.60 8.92 -1.03
C THR A 513 31.85 8.90 -0.13
N ARG A 514 33.04 8.72 -0.71
CA ARG A 514 34.33 8.74 -0.01
C ARG A 514 35.05 10.08 -0.12
N ASP A 515 34.61 10.96 -1.01
CA ASP A 515 35.26 12.24 -1.24
C ASP A 515 34.92 13.24 -0.13
N GLU A 516 35.85 14.13 0.20
CA GLU A 516 35.53 15.29 1.02
C GLU A 516 34.69 16.26 0.19
N LEU A 517 33.52 16.65 0.70
CA LEU A 517 32.67 17.61 0.01
C LEU A 517 33.25 19.04 0.13
N PRO A 518 33.24 19.83 -0.95
CA PRO A 518 33.54 21.25 -0.88
C PRO A 518 32.72 21.96 0.19
N GLN A 519 33.33 22.93 0.86
CA GLN A 519 32.69 23.68 1.94
C GLN A 519 31.38 24.34 1.51
N GLU A 520 31.30 24.79 0.25
CA GLU A 520 30.09 25.38 -0.34
C GLU A 520 28.91 24.39 -0.35
N ILE A 521 29.16 23.12 -0.65
CA ILE A 521 28.14 22.06 -0.66
C ILE A 521 27.76 21.72 0.79
N LEU A 522 28.73 21.63 1.70
CA LEU A 522 28.47 21.41 3.14
C LEU A 522 27.57 22.51 3.71
N LEU A 523 27.89 23.78 3.43
CA LEU A 523 27.12 24.94 3.87
C LEU A 523 25.72 24.93 3.27
N ARG A 524 25.60 24.61 1.98
CA ARG A 524 24.29 24.53 1.30
C ARG A 524 23.43 23.41 1.88
N ALA A 525 24.00 22.22 2.13
CA ALA A 525 23.29 21.12 2.76
C ALA A 525 22.87 21.47 4.20
N GLY A 526 23.79 22.00 5.01
CA GLY A 526 23.52 22.45 6.37
C GLY A 526 22.43 23.52 6.43
N SER A 527 22.38 24.43 5.45
CA SER A 527 21.35 25.47 5.37
C SER A 527 19.93 24.90 5.17
N GLN A 528 19.79 23.71 4.55
CA GLN A 528 18.49 23.04 4.39
C GLN A 528 17.99 22.41 5.69
N TRP A 529 18.90 22.07 6.61
CA TRP A 529 18.56 21.52 7.93
C TRP A 529 18.35 22.59 8.99
N SER A 530 18.90 23.78 8.74
CA SER A 530 18.90 24.90 9.68
C SER A 530 17.48 25.43 9.86
N ASP A 531 16.92 25.27 11.05
CA ASP A 531 15.73 26.01 11.44
C ASP A 531 16.16 27.37 12.00
N SER A 532 15.77 28.45 11.33
CA SER A 532 16.05 29.84 11.76
C SER A 532 15.58 30.14 13.19
N ARG A 533 14.69 29.32 13.76
CA ARG A 533 14.22 29.43 15.15
C ARG A 533 15.23 28.89 16.17
N ILE A 534 16.20 28.08 15.75
CA ILE A 534 17.22 27.51 16.62
C ILE A 534 18.49 28.34 16.50
N ASP A 535 18.70 29.23 17.46
CA ASP A 535 20.04 29.74 17.70
C ASP A 535 20.92 28.59 18.23
N PRO A 536 22.16 28.45 17.73
CA PRO A 536 23.11 27.47 18.24
C PRO A 536 23.42 27.80 19.70
N MET A 537 22.68 27.20 20.64
CA MET A 537 23.12 27.18 22.04
C MET A 537 24.30 26.21 22.12
N PRO A 538 25.47 26.63 22.65
CA PRO A 538 26.60 25.74 22.82
C PRO A 538 26.25 24.68 23.86
N ILE A 539 25.99 23.47 23.39
CA ILE A 539 25.88 22.28 24.23
C ILE A 539 27.29 21.69 24.28
N GLU A 540 27.78 21.40 25.48
CA GLU A 540 29.11 20.80 25.66
C GLU A 540 29.22 19.51 24.82
N ASP A 541 30.26 19.42 24.00
CA ASP A 541 30.52 18.35 23.02
C ASP A 541 29.50 18.17 21.88
N TRP A 542 28.47 19.01 21.75
CA TRP A 542 27.48 18.92 20.65
C TRP A 542 27.47 20.19 19.80
N SER A 543 27.21 20.01 18.50
CA SER A 543 27.28 21.09 17.52
C SER A 543 26.23 20.93 16.44
N ASN A 544 25.73 22.04 15.92
CA ASN A 544 24.99 22.15 14.67
C ASN A 544 25.82 22.86 13.57
N ASP A 545 27.12 23.09 13.81
CA ASP A 545 28.05 23.60 12.80
C ASP A 545 28.43 22.48 11.82
N TRP A 546 27.58 22.27 10.83
CA TRP A 546 27.75 21.21 9.83
C TRP A 546 29.00 21.37 8.96
N SER A 547 29.66 22.54 8.97
CA SER A 547 30.92 22.74 8.24
C SER A 547 32.07 21.91 8.81
N ARG A 548 31.98 21.51 10.09
CA ARG A 548 32.97 20.68 10.77
C ARG A 548 32.59 19.20 10.78
N PHE A 549 31.40 18.84 10.28
CA PHE A 549 30.85 17.50 10.38
C PHE A 549 31.45 16.52 9.36
N LYS A 550 32.30 15.59 9.84
CA LYS A 550 33.04 14.62 9.00
C LYS A 550 32.19 13.52 8.35
N ARG A 551 30.96 13.28 8.83
CA ARG A 551 30.09 12.18 8.36
C ARG A 551 28.93 12.66 7.50
N ILE A 552 29.06 13.83 6.88
CA ILE A 552 27.98 14.50 6.16
C ILE A 552 27.29 13.61 5.12
N TRP A 553 28.03 12.76 4.40
CA TRP A 553 27.49 11.85 3.39
C TRP A 553 26.42 10.89 3.92
N ARG A 554 26.45 10.54 5.20
CA ARG A 554 25.43 9.69 5.81
C ARG A 554 24.10 10.42 6.05
N TRP A 555 24.12 11.75 6.01
CA TRP A 555 23.04 12.61 6.48
C TRP A 555 22.51 13.59 5.43
N VAL A 556 23.28 13.88 4.36
CA VAL A 556 22.80 14.62 3.16
C VAL A 556 21.82 13.80 2.33
N LEU A 557 21.59 12.54 2.69
CA LEU A 557 20.67 11.64 2.00
C LEU A 557 19.22 12.14 2.14
N PRO A 558 18.58 12.60 1.06
CA PRO A 558 17.19 13.02 1.08
C PRO A 558 16.28 11.80 1.22
N LEU A 559 14.98 12.05 1.31
CA LEU A 559 13.99 11.06 0.95
C LEU A 559 14.33 10.44 -0.41
N SER A 560 14.38 9.10 -0.48
CA SER A 560 14.62 8.40 -1.74
C SER A 560 13.53 8.78 -2.75
N ARG A 561 13.93 9.38 -3.88
CA ARG A 561 12.99 9.78 -4.94
C ARG A 561 12.66 8.64 -5.90
N TRP A 562 13.41 7.55 -5.83
CA TRP A 562 13.11 6.34 -6.58
C TRP A 562 12.77 5.16 -5.66
N GLY A 563 12.44 5.42 -4.39
CA GLY A 563 12.11 4.39 -3.40
C GLY A 563 13.24 3.37 -3.22
N PRO A 564 12.98 2.05 -3.30
CA PRO A 564 14.01 1.01 -3.14
C PRO A 564 15.04 0.98 -4.28
N LEU A 565 14.83 1.73 -5.37
CA LEU A 565 15.73 1.78 -6.53
C LEU A 565 17.04 2.52 -6.26
N ASP A 566 17.09 3.29 -5.18
CA ASP A 566 18.21 4.14 -4.84
C ASP A 566 19.18 3.32 -3.97
N ARG A 567 20.23 2.77 -4.60
CA ARG A 567 21.09 1.71 -4.04
C ARG A 567 22.07 2.16 -2.95
N ASP A 568 22.35 3.46 -2.85
CA ASP A 568 23.43 4.01 -2.01
C ASP A 568 23.00 4.38 -0.57
N PHE A 569 21.86 3.87 -0.07
CA PHE A 569 21.17 4.51 1.05
C PHE A 569 21.31 3.76 2.38
N LEU A 570 22.25 4.21 3.23
CA LEU A 570 22.17 4.00 4.69
C LEU A 570 20.83 4.50 5.27
N SER A 571 20.22 5.52 4.64
CA SER A 571 18.89 5.99 5.03
C SER A 571 17.79 4.97 4.72
N VAL A 572 17.95 4.03 3.78
CA VAL A 572 16.96 2.96 3.56
C VAL A 572 16.89 2.09 4.81
N THR A 573 18.01 1.78 5.45
CA THR A 573 18.03 1.05 6.72
C THR A 573 17.34 1.85 7.84
N LEU A 574 17.69 3.12 8.05
CA LEU A 574 17.05 3.96 9.08
C LEU A 574 15.54 4.14 8.82
N ARG A 575 15.16 4.38 7.57
CA ARG A 575 13.76 4.57 7.16
C ARG A 575 12.96 3.30 7.28
N SER A 576 13.54 2.17 6.88
CA SER A 576 12.95 0.85 7.04
C SER A 576 12.71 0.57 8.53
N ARG A 577 13.72 0.79 9.38
CA ARG A 577 13.63 0.61 10.84
C ARG A 577 12.63 1.55 11.52
N LEU A 578 12.53 2.80 11.08
CA LEU A 578 11.59 3.79 11.62
C LEU A 578 10.21 3.73 10.94
N HIS A 579 10.08 2.94 9.88
CA HIS A 579 8.90 2.88 9.02
C HIS A 579 8.40 4.25 8.51
N THR A 580 9.29 5.25 8.46
CA THR A 580 8.98 6.67 8.22
C THR A 580 8.96 7.05 6.75
N VAL A 581 8.03 7.96 6.43
CA VAL A 581 7.89 8.59 5.11
C VAL A 581 8.27 10.08 5.14
N GLY A 582 8.60 10.63 6.32
CA GLY A 582 9.02 12.02 6.48
C GLY A 582 10.49 12.26 6.17
N GLU A 583 10.92 13.52 6.12
CA GLU A 583 12.32 13.89 5.91
C GLU A 583 13.13 13.69 7.20
N ILE A 584 14.27 12.99 7.08
CA ILE A 584 15.24 12.85 8.16
C ILE A 584 16.11 14.10 8.14
N ILE A 585 15.97 14.93 9.16
CA ILE A 585 16.67 16.21 9.27
C ILE A 585 17.63 16.16 10.45
N PRO A 586 18.96 16.13 10.22
CA PRO A 586 19.95 16.25 11.29
C PRO A 586 19.75 17.53 12.08
N VAL A 587 19.88 17.46 13.41
CA VAL A 587 19.71 18.59 14.31
C VAL A 587 21.01 18.92 15.04
N LEU A 588 21.68 17.91 15.60
CA LEU A 588 22.97 18.06 16.27
C LEU A 588 23.85 16.83 16.01
N TYR A 589 25.16 17.01 16.03
CA TYR A 589 26.13 15.91 16.09
C TYR A 589 27.09 16.12 17.25
N ARG A 590 27.68 15.03 17.75
CA ARG A 590 28.70 15.11 18.80
C ARG A 590 30.07 15.39 18.19
N VAL A 591 30.73 16.45 18.66
CA VAL A 591 32.02 16.94 18.16
C VAL A 591 33.14 15.93 18.40
N THR A 592 33.08 15.18 19.50
CA THR A 592 34.06 14.13 19.84
C THR A 592 33.78 12.82 19.13
N ASN A 593 32.53 12.54 18.75
CA ASN A 593 32.12 11.33 18.04
C ASN A 593 31.05 11.66 16.97
N HIS A 594 31.50 11.83 15.73
CA HIS A 594 30.62 12.22 14.61
C HIS A 594 29.66 11.11 14.15
N ASP A 595 29.73 9.92 14.75
CA ASP A 595 28.78 8.83 14.52
C ASP A 595 27.55 8.94 15.45
N GLU A 596 27.59 9.85 16.44
CA GLU A 596 26.45 10.22 17.29
C GLU A 596 25.75 11.46 16.75
N VAL A 597 24.48 11.29 16.38
CA VAL A 597 23.66 12.36 15.79
C VAL A 597 22.26 12.35 16.37
N VAL A 598 21.79 13.53 16.74
CA VAL A 598 20.38 13.80 17.00
C VAL A 598 19.77 14.31 15.72
N PHE A 599 18.66 13.71 15.30
CA PHE A 599 17.93 14.09 14.12
C PHE A 599 16.44 14.11 14.42
N ARG A 600 15.66 14.74 13.53
CA ARG A 600 14.21 14.76 13.61
C ARG A 600 13.55 14.22 12.36
N ILE A 601 12.31 13.81 12.53
CA ILE A 601 11.36 13.57 11.46
C ILE A 601 10.05 14.22 11.86
N GLY A 602 9.68 15.28 11.14
CA GLY A 602 8.61 16.17 11.59
C GLY A 602 8.90 16.74 12.97
N GLN A 603 7.98 16.49 13.91
CA GLN A 603 8.10 16.90 15.31
C GLN A 603 8.82 15.87 16.19
N ARG A 604 9.17 14.70 15.65
CA ARG A 604 9.72 13.58 16.42
C ARG A 604 11.24 13.65 16.42
N LEU A 605 11.85 13.48 17.59
CA LEU A 605 13.29 13.50 17.74
C LEU A 605 13.85 12.10 17.98
N TYR A 606 14.99 11.84 17.37
CA TYR A 606 15.68 10.57 17.41
C TYR A 606 17.16 10.80 17.71
N TYR A 607 17.77 9.78 18.29
CA TYR A 607 19.20 9.70 18.49
C TYR A 607 19.71 8.46 17.79
N SER A 608 20.76 8.61 16.98
CA SER A 608 21.49 7.50 16.37
C SER A 608 22.92 7.49 16.87
N ASN A 609 23.40 6.31 17.28
CA ASN A 609 24.82 6.02 17.45
C ASN A 609 25.18 4.89 16.50
N GLN A 610 25.94 5.22 15.46
CA GLN A 610 26.43 4.26 14.47
C GLN A 610 27.89 3.95 14.77
N GLU A 611 28.20 3.33 15.92
CA GLU A 611 29.58 2.90 16.20
C GLU A 611 30.04 1.95 15.10
N PRO A 612 31.08 2.29 14.33
CA PRO A 612 31.73 1.31 13.50
C PRO A 612 32.80 0.66 14.36
N LYS A 613 32.68 -0.63 14.70
CA LYS A 613 33.81 -1.58 14.71
C LYS A 613 33.53 -2.94 15.37
N ASP A 614 34.03 -3.97 14.70
CA ASP A 614 34.72 -5.08 15.36
C ASP A 614 36.13 -4.63 15.81
N GLU A 615 36.70 -5.28 16.82
CA GLU A 615 38.00 -4.90 17.42
C GLU A 615 39.19 -4.90 16.41
N GLU A 616 38.99 -5.50 15.23
CA GLU A 616 40.02 -5.72 14.21
C GLU A 616 40.03 -4.64 13.11
N GLY A 617 39.08 -3.70 13.13
CA GLY A 617 39.00 -2.63 12.14
C GLY A 617 38.73 -3.16 10.72
N GLN A 618 38.16 -4.36 10.60
CA GLN A 618 37.67 -4.83 9.31
C GLN A 618 36.36 -4.13 9.01
N VAL A 619 36.17 -3.78 7.74
CA VAL A 619 34.89 -3.28 7.27
C VAL A 619 33.95 -4.47 7.29
N ILE A 620 33.14 -4.58 8.36
CA ILE A 620 32.05 -5.55 8.44
C ILE A 620 31.19 -5.38 7.19
N ASP A 621 30.95 -6.49 6.50
CA ASP A 621 30.07 -6.54 5.35
C ASP A 621 28.72 -5.88 5.69
N VAL A 622 28.28 -4.96 4.83
CA VAL A 622 27.13 -4.06 5.05
C VAL A 622 25.84 -4.84 5.31
N SER A 623 25.81 -6.12 4.91
CA SER A 623 24.75 -7.09 5.19
C SER A 623 24.55 -7.41 6.69
N ALA A 624 25.53 -7.17 7.56
CA ALA A 624 25.44 -7.41 9.01
C ALA A 624 25.13 -6.13 9.85
N ILE A 625 24.83 -5.00 9.20
CA ILE A 625 24.54 -3.71 9.86
C ILE A 625 23.24 -3.73 10.70
N ASP A 626 22.38 -4.73 10.51
CA ASP A 626 21.12 -4.84 11.25
C ASP A 626 21.30 -4.98 12.78
N GLU A 627 22.49 -5.35 13.27
CA GLU A 627 22.74 -5.53 14.70
C GLU A 627 23.44 -4.37 15.44
N TYR A 628 24.09 -3.41 14.77
CA TYR A 628 25.12 -2.57 15.44
C TYR A 628 24.83 -1.06 15.54
N GLY A 629 23.75 -0.55 14.96
CA GLY A 629 23.35 0.84 15.13
C GLY A 629 22.27 1.02 16.19
N LEU A 630 22.57 1.75 17.27
CA LEU A 630 21.51 2.20 18.17
C LEU A 630 20.67 3.26 17.47
N LEU A 631 19.35 3.07 17.56
CA LEU A 631 18.37 4.07 17.24
C LEU A 631 17.38 4.22 18.42
N GLY A 632 17.33 5.41 19.03
CA GLY A 632 16.43 5.72 20.14
C GLY A 632 15.49 6.88 19.82
N VAL A 633 14.28 6.85 20.39
CA VAL A 633 13.30 7.95 20.30
C VAL A 633 13.46 8.85 21.52
N LEU A 634 13.58 10.16 21.30
CA LEU A 634 13.66 11.14 22.39
C LEU A 634 12.24 11.54 22.86
N PRO A 635 11.99 11.62 24.18
CA PRO A 635 10.64 11.82 24.74
C PRO A 635 10.20 13.30 24.71
N LEU A 636 10.54 14.04 23.65
CA LEU A 636 10.16 15.44 23.48
C LEU A 636 10.00 15.78 22.00
N SER A 637 9.15 16.78 21.71
CA SER A 637 8.99 17.28 20.34
C SER A 637 10.16 18.15 19.95
N TYR A 638 10.35 18.32 18.65
CA TYR A 638 11.28 19.31 18.12
C TYR A 638 10.91 20.74 18.53
N ASP A 639 9.62 21.08 18.57
CA ASP A 639 9.19 22.37 19.09
C ASP A 639 9.54 22.53 20.59
N ASN A 640 9.41 21.48 21.40
CA ASN A 640 9.85 21.53 22.80
C ASN A 640 11.37 21.68 22.89
N PHE A 641 12.11 20.93 22.08
CA PHE A 641 13.57 20.96 21.98
C PHE A 641 14.11 22.35 21.64
N SER A 642 13.51 22.99 20.63
CA SER A 642 13.91 24.31 20.13
C SER A 642 13.55 25.44 21.11
N ASN A 643 12.48 25.29 21.89
CA ASN A 643 12.05 26.29 22.86
C ASN A 643 12.72 26.17 24.23
N LEU A 644 13.41 25.07 24.52
CA LEU A 644 14.13 24.87 25.78
C LEU A 644 15.32 25.85 25.88
N ARG A 645 15.09 27.05 26.42
CA ARG A 645 16.17 28.03 26.73
C ARG A 645 17.15 27.55 27.81
N THR A 646 16.89 26.42 28.47
CA THR A 646 17.72 25.89 29.56
C THR A 646 17.92 24.37 29.41
N TRP A 647 18.90 24.01 28.57
CA TRP A 647 19.31 22.62 28.31
C TRP A 647 20.04 21.92 29.46
N GLY A 648 20.45 22.63 30.51
CA GLY A 648 21.18 22.04 31.65
C GLY A 648 20.42 20.93 32.39
N VAL A 649 19.08 20.90 32.29
CA VAL A 649 18.23 19.82 32.85
C VAL A 649 17.95 18.72 31.81
N ALA A 650 18.05 19.04 30.52
CA ALA A 650 17.76 18.13 29.43
C ALA A 650 18.95 17.23 29.09
N THR A 651 20.21 17.67 29.17
CA THR A 651 21.38 16.81 28.90
C THR A 651 21.53 15.69 29.94
N GLY A 652 21.35 16.00 31.23
CA GLY A 652 21.30 15.02 32.31
C GLY A 652 20.15 14.03 32.13
N LYS A 653 18.97 14.51 31.71
CA LYS A 653 17.83 13.65 31.40
C LYS A 653 17.96 12.90 30.09
N ILE A 654 18.58 13.44 29.03
CA ILE A 654 18.78 12.73 27.77
C ILE A 654 19.79 11.62 28.02
N HIS A 655 20.90 11.88 28.70
CA HIS A 655 21.85 10.82 29.03
C HIS A 655 21.23 9.78 29.97
N GLN A 656 20.54 10.19 31.06
CA GLN A 656 19.90 9.26 32.00
C GLN A 656 18.66 8.54 31.44
N THR A 657 17.82 9.19 30.63
CA THR A 657 16.61 8.58 30.04
C THR A 657 16.97 7.71 28.86
N THR A 658 18.00 8.08 28.08
CA THR A 658 18.59 7.19 27.07
C THR A 658 19.15 5.97 27.81
N ILE A 659 20.05 6.12 28.79
CA ILE A 659 20.58 4.98 29.56
C ILE A 659 19.48 4.14 30.26
N ALA A 660 18.43 4.75 30.82
CA ALA A 660 17.35 4.04 31.52
C ALA A 660 16.40 3.30 30.56
N TYR A 661 15.99 3.92 29.45
CA TYR A 661 15.17 3.29 28.42
C TYR A 661 15.91 2.09 27.81
N TRP A 662 17.22 2.24 27.62
CA TRP A 662 18.10 1.16 27.17
C TRP A 662 18.22 0.01 28.18
N SER A 663 18.34 0.30 29.48
CA SER A 663 18.36 -0.75 30.50
C SER A 663 17.07 -1.58 30.48
N TYR A 664 15.95 -0.97 30.10
CA TYR A 664 14.64 -1.62 30.02
C TYR A 664 14.47 -2.46 28.76
N GLU A 665 14.82 -1.94 27.58
CA GLU A 665 14.74 -2.70 26.31
C GLU A 665 15.72 -3.87 26.26
N SER A 666 16.96 -3.68 26.69
CA SER A 666 17.95 -4.75 26.77
C SER A 666 17.53 -5.84 27.76
N SER A 667 16.90 -5.46 28.88
CA SER A 667 16.34 -6.42 29.85
C SER A 667 15.08 -7.14 29.32
N ALA A 668 14.27 -6.47 28.50
CA ALA A 668 13.08 -7.06 27.88
C ALA A 668 13.45 -8.06 26.77
N ARG A 669 14.43 -7.73 25.93
CA ARG A 669 14.97 -8.63 24.90
C ARG A 669 15.68 -9.84 25.51
N ALA A 670 16.53 -9.63 26.53
CA ALA A 670 17.18 -10.72 27.25
C ALA A 670 16.16 -11.70 27.85
N LYS A 671 15.04 -11.19 28.40
CA LYS A 671 13.94 -12.02 28.92
C LYS A 671 13.19 -12.82 27.85
N ILE A 672 13.02 -12.25 26.65
CA ILE A 672 12.38 -12.93 25.52
C ILE A 672 13.28 -14.04 24.97
N GLU A 673 14.59 -13.78 24.85
CA GLU A 673 15.57 -14.77 24.38
C GLU A 673 15.82 -15.90 25.39
N THR A 674 15.80 -15.62 26.70
CA THR A 674 15.83 -16.70 27.71
C THR A 674 14.57 -17.56 27.66
N LYS A 675 13.41 -16.98 27.35
CA LYS A 675 12.16 -17.76 27.19
C LYS A 675 12.09 -18.57 25.90
N SER A 676 12.80 -18.16 24.84
CA SER A 676 12.85 -18.91 23.58
C SER A 676 13.91 -20.01 23.57
N LYS A 677 14.88 -20.00 24.51
CA LYS A 677 15.90 -21.04 24.69
C LYS A 677 15.53 -22.12 25.71
N GLU A 678 14.45 -21.96 26.47
CA GLU A 678 13.88 -23.02 27.29
C GLU A 678 13.00 -23.94 26.42
N GLU A 679 13.61 -24.98 25.82
CA GLU A 679 12.86 -26.09 25.23
C GLU A 679 12.05 -26.86 26.31
N PRO A 680 10.87 -27.40 25.96
CA PRO A 680 10.00 -28.09 26.89
C PRO A 680 10.43 -29.55 27.05
N ASN A 681 11.31 -29.84 28.02
CA ASN A 681 11.60 -31.23 28.41
C ASN A 681 11.67 -31.35 29.93
N ALA A 682 10.50 -31.65 30.54
CA ALA A 682 10.32 -32.59 31.65
C ALA A 682 8.95 -32.38 32.30
N TYR A 683 7.94 -33.12 31.85
CA TYR A 683 6.85 -33.52 32.73
C TYR A 683 6.80 -35.04 32.74
N SER A 684 7.54 -35.63 33.70
CA SER A 684 7.35 -36.98 34.18
C SER A 684 5.99 -37.06 34.90
N GLY A 685 5.16 -38.00 34.47
CA GLY A 685 3.79 -38.14 34.97
C GLY A 685 3.68 -38.72 36.37
N GLU A 686 2.45 -38.65 36.88
CA GLU A 686 1.80 -39.68 37.68
C GLU A 686 0.30 -39.34 37.81
N GLY A 687 -0.58 -40.27 37.42
CA GLY A 687 -1.82 -40.49 38.18
C GLY A 687 -3.17 -40.62 37.45
N TRP A 688 -3.50 -41.86 37.04
CA TRP A 688 -4.82 -42.53 37.20
C TRP A 688 -5.94 -42.35 36.14
N PRO A 689 -6.81 -43.39 35.91
CA PRO A 689 -6.90 -44.09 34.62
C PRO A 689 -8.34 -44.42 34.12
N CYS A 690 -8.39 -45.23 33.05
CA CYS A 690 -9.45 -46.17 32.62
C CYS A 690 -10.59 -45.64 31.71
N TYR A 691 -10.56 -45.96 30.41
CA TYR A 691 -11.19 -47.18 29.84
C TYR A 691 -10.83 -47.34 28.35
N VAL A 692 -10.57 -48.60 27.98
CA VAL A 692 -10.26 -49.12 26.64
C VAL A 692 -11.51 -49.86 26.14
N ASP A 693 -11.86 -49.77 24.84
CA ASP A 693 -11.94 -50.99 24.02
C ASP A 693 -12.09 -50.75 22.51
N GLY A 694 -11.47 -51.64 21.74
CA GLY A 694 -11.53 -51.69 20.28
C GLY A 694 -10.25 -52.24 19.64
N GLY A 695 -9.88 -53.49 19.96
CA GLY A 695 -8.81 -54.24 19.29
C GLY A 695 -9.10 -54.48 17.79
N ASP A 696 -8.07 -54.69 16.98
CA ASP A 696 -7.40 -56.00 16.91
C ASP A 696 -6.11 -55.94 16.07
N THR A 697 -5.23 -56.86 16.43
CA THR A 697 -3.91 -57.18 15.90
C THR A 697 -3.88 -57.60 14.44
N TRP A 698 -2.82 -57.23 13.70
CA TRP A 698 -2.02 -58.19 12.90
C TRP A 698 -0.54 -57.75 12.82
N ARG A 699 0.35 -58.74 12.95
CA ARG A 699 1.81 -58.66 13.03
C ARG A 699 2.49 -58.84 11.67
N TRP A 700 3.57 -58.07 11.46
CA TRP A 700 4.94 -58.40 10.99
C TRP A 700 5.24 -59.42 9.87
N GLY A 701 6.20 -58.99 9.02
CA GLY A 701 7.19 -59.78 8.26
C GLY A 701 6.91 -59.80 6.76
N ASP A 702 7.74 -59.27 5.85
CA ASP A 702 9.17 -58.88 5.88
C ASP A 702 9.40 -57.46 5.33
#